data_AF-A0A0Y0BR05-F1
#
_entry.id   AF-A0A0Y0BR05-F1
#
_cell.length_a   1.000
_cell.length_b   1.000
_cell.length_c   1.000
_cell.angle_alpha   90.00
_cell.angle_beta   90.00
_cell.angle_gamma   90.00
#
_symmetry.space_group_name_H-M   'P 1'
#
loop_
_entity.id
_entity.type
_entity.pdbx_description
1 polymer ?
#
loop_
_entity_poly.entity_id
_entity_poly.type
_entity_poly.pdbx_seq_one_letter_code
_entity_poly.pdbx_strand_id
1 'polypeptide(L)'
;MEAKGLDGSPTDLKLVAHPRAKSKVWKYFGFDTNAEGCILQWKKIYCRICMAQIAYSGNTSNLSYHLEKNHPDEFCEFIKSNTEQMREAFASAFSKLKPEAAQPAAQDPLAAKATHSHDSKRQQELTAAVLGLICDGLYPASIVDEPTFRVLLKTAEPRYELPSRKYLCTKAIPEKYGAVREAVLKELADAAWCGISTDLWRSENQNRTYVTLAAHFLGGGPPGSLTVTSRCLKTFEVPEENAAETITRVLYEAFIEWGVNAKVSGATTDCGRDIVKACSLLDISVHMPCLGHSFNAGIRQAFQLPKLGGLLTRCRKLVDYFQQSAVAMYMLYEKQKQEHVGHCMLVSDRVSWWGSTLAMLQRLKEQQFVIAGVLVEDSNNHHLMLEAAEWATVDGLVELLQPFKQVADMLSASRHPTISMVKPLLHMLLNSTLNIKETDSKEISMAKEVIAKELAKTYQQAPEVDMFLNVATFLDPRYKRLPFLSAFERQQVENRVVQEAKGLLDKIKDGTYRPPDEKLYALPEEPPVKKLVVASTPPAPASVINEMLAEIFCPTGGVEDQEEWQAQVLEELSNFKSQKVLGLHEDPLKWWSDRLALFPVLPQLLRKYWCVAATRVCAERLFGSSANVVSAKRNRLAPAHVDEQVFLYENARSGAEAEPEDEDEGEWGLDHEQVFPLGDAVHAGLFGIRDGAFL
;
A
#
# COMPACT_ATOMS: atom_id res chain seq x y z
N MET A 1 -32.38 56.94 -4.48
CA MET A 1 -32.07 58.05 -3.56
C MET A 1 -30.81 57.63 -2.82
N GLU A 2 -29.65 58.25 -2.92
CA GLU A 2 -29.18 59.44 -3.61
C GLU A 2 -27.74 59.15 -4.08
N ALA A 3 -27.36 59.73 -5.21
CA ALA A 3 -25.97 59.81 -5.62
C ALA A 3 -25.24 60.85 -4.76
N LYS A 4 -24.07 60.49 -4.24
CA LYS A 4 -22.97 61.45 -4.04
C LYS A 4 -21.71 60.83 -4.61
N GLY A 5 -21.34 61.29 -5.80
CA GLY A 5 -20.03 61.07 -6.35
C GLY A 5 -18.98 61.80 -5.52
N LEU A 6 -17.84 61.16 -5.36
CA LEU A 6 -16.56 61.85 -5.27
C LEU A 6 -15.67 61.19 -6.31
N ASP A 7 -15.57 61.91 -7.42
CA ASP A 7 -14.55 61.82 -8.42
C ASP A 7 -13.20 61.99 -7.71
N GLY A 8 -12.38 60.95 -7.79
CA GLY A 8 -11.03 60.91 -7.26
C GLY A 8 -10.25 60.01 -8.19
N SER A 9 -9.44 60.60 -9.06
CA SER A 9 -8.33 59.93 -9.72
C SER A 9 -7.65 58.97 -8.73
N PRO A 10 -7.18 57.77 -9.12
CA PRO A 10 -6.52 56.87 -8.18
C PRO A 10 -5.25 57.55 -7.67
N THR A 11 -5.38 58.25 -6.56
CA THR A 11 -4.28 58.75 -5.74
C THR A 11 -3.41 57.56 -5.44
N ASP A 12 -2.14 57.63 -5.83
CA ASP A 12 -1.10 56.62 -5.60
C ASP A 12 -1.28 55.93 -4.24
N LEU A 13 -1.94 54.77 -4.24
CA LEU A 13 -2.10 53.95 -3.04
C LEU A 13 -0.71 53.46 -2.66
N LYS A 14 -0.18 53.98 -1.56
CA LYS A 14 1.15 53.62 -1.09
C LYS A 14 1.05 52.32 -0.30
N LEU A 15 1.17 51.21 -1.02
CA LEU A 15 1.00 49.87 -0.46
C LEU A 15 2.26 49.39 0.28
N VAL A 16 2.14 49.09 1.58
CA VAL A 16 3.22 48.52 2.41
C VAL A 16 2.94 47.07 2.81
N ALA A 17 3.98 46.25 2.89
CA ALA A 17 3.85 44.88 3.40
C ALA A 17 3.58 44.89 4.92
N HIS A 18 3.06 43.77 5.46
CA HIS A 18 2.86 43.63 6.90
C HIS A 18 4.19 43.81 7.67
N PRO A 19 4.26 44.59 8.76
CA PRO A 19 5.52 44.87 9.47
C PRO A 19 6.23 43.64 10.04
N ARG A 20 5.48 42.54 10.24
CA ARG A 20 5.99 41.22 10.68
C ARG A 20 5.97 40.14 9.57
N ALA A 21 5.91 40.56 8.30
CA ALA A 21 5.88 39.66 7.16
C ALA A 21 7.13 38.78 7.09
N LYS A 22 6.97 37.45 7.21
CA LYS A 22 8.04 36.47 7.00
C LYS A 22 7.92 35.69 5.68
N SER A 23 6.69 35.58 5.15
CA SER A 23 6.39 34.85 3.92
C SER A 23 6.68 35.69 2.67
N LYS A 24 7.10 35.06 1.57
CA LYS A 24 7.28 35.74 0.28
C LYS A 24 6.00 36.19 -0.39
N VAL A 25 4.83 35.74 0.09
CA VAL A 25 3.52 36.16 -0.42
C VAL A 25 3.34 37.69 -0.36
N TRP A 26 3.99 38.34 0.61
CA TRP A 26 3.95 39.79 0.80
C TRP A 26 4.64 40.59 -0.32
N LYS A 27 5.36 39.94 -1.25
CA LYS A 27 5.83 40.55 -2.51
C LYS A 27 4.65 40.98 -3.38
N TYR A 28 3.52 40.27 -3.29
CA TYR A 28 2.37 40.46 -4.17
C TYR A 28 1.20 41.20 -3.51
N PHE A 29 1.28 41.50 -2.21
CA PHE A 29 0.20 42.15 -1.46
C PHE A 29 0.70 43.29 -0.57
N GLY A 30 -0.17 44.26 -0.28
CA GLY A 30 0.14 45.34 0.64
C GLY A 30 -1.08 46.05 1.20
N PHE A 31 -0.89 46.68 2.36
CA PHE A 31 -1.87 47.52 3.02
C PHE A 31 -1.71 48.97 2.57
N ASP A 32 -2.84 49.66 2.45
CA ASP A 32 -2.84 51.09 2.14
C ASP A 32 -2.37 51.94 3.32
N THR A 33 -1.67 53.05 3.03
CA THR A 33 -1.05 53.93 4.03
C THR A 33 -1.29 55.41 3.77
N ASN A 34 -1.23 56.21 4.85
CA ASN A 34 -1.16 57.67 4.72
C ASN A 34 0.22 58.16 4.26
N ALA A 35 0.38 59.48 4.08
CA ALA A 35 1.64 60.10 3.65
C ALA A 35 2.82 59.79 4.60
N GLU A 36 2.52 59.54 5.88
CA GLU A 36 3.47 59.18 6.94
C GLU A 36 3.78 57.67 7.03
N GLY A 37 3.15 56.83 6.18
CA GLY A 37 3.40 55.38 6.12
C GLY A 37 2.67 54.53 7.16
N CYS A 38 1.70 55.10 7.88
CA CYS A 38 0.83 54.37 8.81
C CYS A 38 -0.31 53.66 8.06
N ILE A 39 -0.53 52.38 8.39
CA ILE A 39 -1.57 51.54 7.77
C ILE A 39 -2.96 52.06 8.14
N LEU A 40 -3.77 52.37 7.12
CA LEU A 40 -5.11 52.93 7.28
C LEU A 40 -6.13 51.86 7.71
N GLN A 41 -6.11 50.67 7.10
CA GLN A 41 -7.10 49.61 7.36
C GLN A 41 -6.48 48.21 7.41
N TRP A 42 -6.33 47.66 8.62
CA TRP A 42 -5.70 46.35 8.86
C TRP A 42 -6.48 45.13 8.35
N LYS A 43 -7.78 45.30 8.09
CA LYS A 43 -8.64 44.22 7.57
C LYS A 43 -8.72 44.19 6.04
N LYS A 44 -8.14 45.17 5.35
CA LYS A 44 -8.19 45.30 3.90
C LYS A 44 -6.79 45.35 3.32
N ILE A 45 -6.50 44.39 2.48
CA ILE A 45 -5.20 44.27 1.82
C ILE A 45 -5.41 44.25 0.31
N TYR A 46 -4.51 44.85 -0.44
CA TYR A 46 -4.61 44.97 -1.88
C TYR A 46 -3.59 44.06 -2.56
N CYS A 47 -4.03 43.39 -3.63
CA CYS A 47 -3.12 42.73 -4.57
C CYS A 47 -2.36 43.79 -5.36
N ARG A 48 -1.03 43.70 -5.43
CA ARG A 48 -0.19 44.64 -6.18
C ARG A 48 -0.27 44.43 -7.70
N ILE A 49 -0.82 43.29 -8.14
CA ILE A 49 -0.94 42.93 -9.56
C ILE A 49 -2.27 43.45 -10.13
N CYS A 50 -3.39 43.01 -9.57
CA CYS A 50 -4.72 43.38 -10.06
C CYS A 50 -5.41 44.50 -9.27
N MET A 51 -4.77 45.02 -8.22
CA MET A 51 -5.35 46.02 -7.30
C MET A 51 -6.65 45.59 -6.62
N ALA A 52 -6.98 44.29 -6.69
CA ALA A 52 -8.15 43.74 -6.01
C ALA A 52 -7.99 43.84 -4.49
N GLN A 53 -9.05 44.32 -3.84
CA GLN A 53 -9.13 44.40 -2.39
C GLN A 53 -9.57 43.06 -1.81
N ILE A 54 -8.80 42.54 -0.86
CA ILE A 54 -9.00 41.25 -0.21
C ILE A 54 -9.15 41.47 1.30
N ALA A 55 -9.98 40.64 1.95
CA ALA A 55 -10.11 40.64 3.39
C ALA A 55 -8.93 39.93 4.05
N TYR A 56 -8.29 40.59 5.03
CA TYR A 56 -7.19 40.02 5.80
C TYR A 56 -7.64 39.65 7.22
N SER A 57 -7.46 38.39 7.60
CA SER A 57 -7.87 37.82 8.90
C SER A 57 -6.69 37.33 9.75
N GLY A 58 -5.45 37.74 9.43
CA GLY A 58 -4.25 37.40 10.22
C GLY A 58 -3.47 36.18 9.72
N ASN A 59 -3.91 35.52 8.66
CA ASN A 59 -3.14 34.50 7.93
C ASN A 59 -3.02 34.84 6.44
N THR A 60 -2.15 34.12 5.73
CA THR A 60 -1.87 34.39 4.31
C THR A 60 -2.60 33.43 3.36
N SER A 61 -3.42 32.50 3.86
CA SER A 61 -4.06 31.45 3.05
C SER A 61 -4.98 32.04 1.97
N ASN A 62 -5.76 33.06 2.33
CA ASN A 62 -6.66 33.74 1.40
C ASN A 62 -5.90 34.52 0.31
N LEU A 63 -4.68 34.97 0.62
CA LEU A 63 -3.79 35.68 -0.31
C LEU A 63 -3.17 34.70 -1.31
N SER A 64 -2.72 33.54 -0.83
CA SER A 64 -2.24 32.44 -1.68
C SER A 64 -3.33 31.94 -2.63
N TYR A 65 -4.55 31.74 -2.14
CA TYR A 65 -5.70 31.33 -2.97
C TYR A 65 -6.05 32.38 -4.05
N HIS A 66 -5.94 33.66 -3.73
CA HIS A 66 -6.13 34.72 -4.71
C HIS A 66 -5.08 34.66 -5.84
N LEU A 67 -3.80 34.44 -5.50
CA LEU A 67 -2.74 34.26 -6.49
C LEU A 67 -2.99 33.02 -7.34
N GLU A 68 -3.31 31.88 -6.72
CA GLU A 68 -3.59 30.64 -7.43
C GLU A 68 -4.69 30.80 -8.48
N LYS A 69 -5.78 31.49 -8.11
CA LYS A 69 -6.96 31.61 -8.98
C LYS A 69 -6.83 32.72 -10.04
N ASN A 70 -6.15 33.82 -9.74
CA ASN A 70 -6.17 35.02 -10.58
C ASN A 70 -4.79 35.37 -11.18
N HIS A 71 -3.70 34.78 -10.66
CA HIS A 71 -2.30 35.05 -11.02
C HIS A 71 -1.46 33.75 -10.98
N PRO A 72 -1.79 32.76 -11.83
CA PRO A 72 -1.24 31.39 -11.72
C PRO A 72 0.28 31.33 -11.95
N ASP A 73 0.83 32.21 -12.79
CA ASP A 73 2.27 32.27 -13.06
C ASP A 73 3.04 32.81 -11.83
N GLU A 74 2.54 33.88 -11.23
CA GLU A 74 3.09 34.46 -10.01
C GLU A 74 2.89 33.55 -8.79
N PHE A 75 1.82 32.75 -8.79
CA PHE A 75 1.62 31.68 -7.80
C PHE A 75 2.70 30.60 -7.93
N CYS A 76 3.00 30.15 -9.15
CA CYS A 76 4.06 29.18 -9.39
C CYS A 76 5.44 29.71 -8.96
N GLU A 77 5.76 30.97 -9.24
CA GLU A 77 6.98 31.61 -8.74
C GLU A 77 7.01 31.71 -7.22
N PHE A 78 5.88 32.11 -6.60
CA PHE A 78 5.74 32.21 -5.15
C PHE A 78 6.03 30.87 -4.46
N ILE A 79 5.47 29.77 -4.96
CA ILE A 79 5.68 28.43 -4.40
C ILE A 79 7.15 28.00 -4.52
N LYS A 80 7.78 28.17 -5.70
CA LYS A 80 9.21 27.86 -5.90
C LYS A 80 10.09 28.66 -4.94
N SER A 81 9.87 29.96 -4.87
CA SER A 81 10.67 30.86 -4.03
C SER A 81 10.48 30.63 -2.53
N ASN A 82 9.28 30.27 -2.09
CA ASN A 82 9.00 29.96 -0.69
C ASN A 82 9.63 28.62 -0.27
N THR A 83 9.68 27.65 -1.21
CA THR A 83 10.33 26.34 -1.01
C THR A 83 11.85 26.49 -0.88
N GLU A 84 12.47 27.31 -1.73
CA GLU A 84 13.91 27.64 -1.65
C GLU A 84 14.25 28.39 -0.36
N GLN A 85 13.43 29.35 0.07
CA GLN A 85 13.65 30.10 1.31
C GLN A 85 13.61 29.20 2.54
N MET A 86 12.69 28.23 2.57
CA MET A 86 12.65 27.23 3.64
C MET A 86 13.92 26.38 3.64
N ARG A 87 14.41 25.97 2.45
CA ARG A 87 15.67 25.23 2.29
C ARG A 87 16.89 26.00 2.79
N GLU A 88 17.00 27.28 2.44
CA GLU A 88 18.09 28.17 2.87
C GLU A 88 18.01 28.55 4.36
N ALA A 89 16.80 28.78 4.90
CA ALA A 89 16.60 29.05 6.32
C ALA A 89 17.02 27.84 7.18
N PHE A 90 16.74 26.63 6.71
CA PHE A 90 17.24 25.40 7.33
C PHE A 90 18.77 25.28 7.25
N ALA A 91 19.39 25.60 6.10
CA ALA A 91 20.85 25.58 5.94
C ALA A 91 21.58 26.65 6.77
N SER A 92 21.00 27.84 6.88
CA SER A 92 21.55 28.97 7.64
C SER A 92 21.43 28.79 9.16
N ALA A 93 20.31 28.24 9.64
CA ALA A 93 20.13 27.89 11.04
C ALA A 93 21.15 26.84 11.51
N PHE A 94 21.53 25.91 10.63
CA PHE A 94 22.56 24.90 10.89
C PHE A 94 23.99 25.47 10.88
N SER A 95 24.25 26.49 10.07
CA SER A 95 25.59 27.10 9.97
C SER A 95 25.94 27.98 11.18
N LYS A 96 24.93 28.48 11.92
CA LYS A 96 25.11 29.36 13.10
C LYS A 96 25.44 28.62 14.42
N LEU A 97 25.54 27.29 14.40
CA LEU A 97 25.89 26.47 15.58
C LEU A 97 27.38 26.08 15.67
N LYS A 98 28.27 26.81 15.00
CA LYS A 98 29.71 26.54 15.03
C LYS A 98 30.42 27.52 15.98
N PRO A 99 31.19 27.05 16.99
CA PRO A 99 32.19 27.88 17.65
C PRO A 99 33.39 28.14 16.72
N GLU A 100 34.06 29.27 16.97
CA GLU A 100 35.17 29.86 16.22
C GLU A 100 36.40 28.97 16.00
N ALA A 101 37.12 29.32 14.95
CA ALA A 101 38.24 28.60 14.36
C ALA A 101 39.51 28.56 15.23
N ALA A 102 40.21 27.43 15.16
CA ALA A 102 41.66 27.36 15.35
C ALA A 102 42.36 27.29 13.98
N GLN A 103 43.46 28.04 13.88
CA GLN A 103 44.34 28.23 12.72
C GLN A 103 45.16 26.98 12.33
N PRO A 104 45.82 26.96 11.16
CA PRO A 104 46.17 25.74 10.42
C PRO A 104 47.52 25.15 10.85
N ALA A 105 47.56 23.82 11.03
CA ALA A 105 48.80 23.06 11.12
C ALA A 105 49.18 22.50 9.76
N ALA A 106 50.50 22.53 9.51
CA ALA A 106 51.18 22.39 8.23
C ALA A 106 50.90 21.10 7.45
N GLN A 107 50.96 21.27 6.13
CA GLN A 107 51.13 20.23 5.13
C GLN A 107 52.45 19.48 5.38
N ASP A 108 52.44 18.16 5.23
CA ASP A 108 53.55 17.49 4.56
C ASP A 108 52.99 16.35 3.66
N PRO A 109 53.35 16.29 2.37
CA PRO A 109 52.70 15.42 1.40
C PRO A 109 53.52 14.14 1.11
N LEU A 110 52.83 13.22 0.43
CA LEU A 110 53.38 12.08 -0.34
C LEU A 110 53.61 10.78 0.43
N ALA A 111 52.65 9.85 0.29
CA ALA A 111 52.91 8.63 -0.49
C ALA A 111 51.58 7.94 -0.81
N ALA A 112 51.02 8.27 -1.98
CA ALA A 112 50.08 7.39 -2.65
C ALA A 112 50.83 6.12 -3.09
N LYS A 113 50.43 4.96 -2.57
CA LYS A 113 50.68 3.67 -3.22
C LYS A 113 49.35 2.94 -3.40
N ALA A 114 49.13 2.56 -4.65
CA ALA A 114 47.93 1.95 -5.19
C ALA A 114 47.73 0.51 -4.66
N THR A 115 47.19 0.39 -3.44
CA THR A 115 46.63 -0.85 -2.88
C THR A 115 45.17 -0.70 -2.40
N HIS A 116 44.56 0.49 -2.53
CA HIS A 116 43.27 0.83 -1.90
C HIS A 116 42.00 0.59 -2.73
N SER A 117 42.09 0.08 -3.97
CA SER A 117 40.91 -0.12 -4.82
C SER A 117 39.95 -1.18 -4.25
N HIS A 118 40.48 -2.31 -3.80
CA HIS A 118 39.68 -3.42 -3.29
C HIS A 118 39.13 -3.14 -1.88
N ASP A 119 39.88 -2.41 -1.05
CA ASP A 119 39.48 -2.00 0.30
C ASP A 119 38.32 -0.98 0.24
N SER A 120 38.40 0.03 -0.65
CA SER A 120 37.34 1.02 -0.83
C SER A 120 36.04 0.41 -1.36
N LYS A 121 36.10 -0.57 -2.28
CA LYS A 121 34.89 -1.21 -2.81
C LYS A 121 34.20 -2.05 -1.72
N ARG A 122 34.97 -2.82 -0.95
CA ARG A 122 34.44 -3.63 0.15
C ARG A 122 33.78 -2.78 1.23
N GLN A 123 34.39 -1.63 1.57
CA GLN A 123 33.82 -0.68 2.53
C GLN A 123 32.47 -0.10 2.05
N GLN A 124 32.35 0.19 0.74
CA GLN A 124 31.11 0.65 0.12
C GLN A 124 30.03 -0.44 0.15
N GLU A 125 30.39 -1.68 -0.19
CA GLU A 125 29.49 -2.84 -0.12
C GLU A 125 28.97 -3.07 1.31
N LEU A 126 29.84 -3.01 2.32
CA LEU A 126 29.44 -3.13 3.73
C LEU A 126 28.56 -1.96 4.18
N THR A 127 28.89 -0.73 3.77
CA THR A 127 28.05 0.44 4.05
C THR A 127 26.66 0.30 3.42
N ALA A 128 26.59 -0.19 2.18
CA ALA A 128 25.33 -0.46 1.49
C ALA A 128 24.54 -1.58 2.20
N ALA A 129 25.21 -2.63 2.68
CA ALA A 129 24.56 -3.69 3.44
C ALA A 129 24.02 -3.21 4.79
N VAL A 130 24.77 -2.36 5.52
CA VAL A 130 24.28 -1.71 6.76
C VAL A 130 23.08 -0.80 6.47
N LEU A 131 23.14 -0.03 5.38
CA LEU A 131 22.01 0.79 4.95
C LEU A 131 20.80 -0.07 4.55
N GLY A 132 21.04 -1.20 3.89
CA GLY A 132 20.02 -2.21 3.58
C GLY A 132 19.39 -2.79 4.83
N LEU A 133 20.18 -3.17 5.84
CA LEU A 133 19.65 -3.61 7.14
C LEU A 133 18.71 -2.56 7.75
N ILE A 134 19.11 -1.29 7.75
CA ILE A 134 18.31 -0.19 8.32
C ILE A 134 17.02 0.04 7.52
N CYS A 135 17.12 0.17 6.20
CA CYS A 135 16.00 0.54 5.34
C CYS A 135 15.11 -0.66 4.99
N ASP A 136 15.71 -1.74 4.49
CA ASP A 136 15.01 -2.89 3.95
C ASP A 136 14.62 -3.87 5.07
N GLY A 137 15.32 -3.81 6.22
CA GLY A 137 14.95 -4.52 7.45
C GLY A 137 14.02 -3.73 8.39
N LEU A 138 13.78 -2.44 8.11
CA LEU A 138 13.04 -1.48 8.95
C LEU A 138 13.56 -1.38 10.39
N TYR A 139 14.89 -1.26 10.53
CA TYR A 139 15.55 -1.05 11.82
C TYR A 139 15.81 0.44 12.08
N PRO A 140 15.76 0.91 13.34
CA PRO A 140 16.14 2.27 13.67
C PRO A 140 17.63 2.47 13.40
N ALA A 141 18.01 3.62 12.86
CA ALA A 141 19.41 3.95 12.59
C ALA A 141 20.30 3.93 13.86
N SER A 142 19.71 3.98 15.06
CA SER A 142 20.44 3.81 16.33
C SER A 142 21.09 2.44 16.50
N ILE A 143 20.76 1.43 15.67
CA ILE A 143 21.43 0.13 15.69
C ILE A 143 22.95 0.26 15.51
N VAL A 144 23.43 1.27 14.76
CA VAL A 144 24.86 1.49 14.58
C VAL A 144 25.56 2.06 15.82
N ASP A 145 24.80 2.52 16.81
CA ASP A 145 25.33 2.96 18.10
C ASP A 145 25.39 1.80 19.11
N GLU A 146 24.81 0.64 18.79
CA GLU A 146 24.75 -0.51 19.68
C GLU A 146 26.14 -1.17 19.80
N PRO A 147 26.69 -1.32 21.03
CA PRO A 147 28.05 -1.84 21.22
C PRO A 147 28.27 -3.25 20.65
N THR A 148 27.32 -4.17 20.80
CA THR A 148 27.47 -5.55 20.31
C THR A 148 27.47 -5.65 18.78
N PHE A 149 26.71 -4.80 18.09
CA PHE A 149 26.64 -4.67 16.63
C PHE A 149 27.96 -4.11 16.09
N ARG A 150 28.55 -3.13 16.78
CA ARG A 150 29.90 -2.64 16.46
C ARG A 150 30.96 -3.71 16.64
N VAL A 151 30.89 -4.49 17.73
CA VAL A 151 31.81 -5.62 17.97
C VAL A 151 31.64 -6.69 16.90
N LEU A 152 30.40 -7.04 16.52
CA LEU A 152 30.09 -7.98 15.46
C LEU A 152 30.75 -7.58 14.13
N LEU A 153 30.51 -6.34 13.68
CA LEU A 153 31.08 -5.84 12.42
C LEU A 153 32.60 -5.74 12.48
N LYS A 154 33.18 -5.31 13.59
CA LYS A 154 34.63 -5.26 13.78
C LYS A 154 35.27 -6.64 13.83
N THR A 155 34.55 -7.65 14.30
CA THR A 155 35.03 -9.04 14.29
C THR A 155 34.96 -9.62 12.88
N ALA A 156 33.89 -9.33 12.14
CA ALA A 156 33.72 -9.79 10.77
C ALA A 156 34.66 -9.09 9.78
N GLU A 157 34.85 -7.78 9.91
CA GLU A 157 35.78 -6.97 9.10
C GLU A 157 36.47 -5.90 9.98
N PRO A 158 37.65 -6.19 10.54
CA PRO A 158 38.34 -5.28 11.46
C PRO A 158 38.74 -3.93 10.88
N ARG A 159 38.85 -3.83 9.55
CA ARG A 159 39.20 -2.59 8.84
C ARG A 159 37.99 -1.73 8.52
N TYR A 160 36.77 -2.24 8.68
CA TYR A 160 35.55 -1.50 8.34
C TYR A 160 35.28 -0.39 9.35
N GLU A 161 35.18 0.85 8.86
CA GLU A 161 34.75 1.99 9.66
C GLU A 161 33.25 2.21 9.50
N LEU A 162 32.49 1.79 10.50
CA LEU A 162 31.04 1.93 10.51
C LEU A 162 30.63 3.42 10.50
N PRO A 163 29.79 3.85 9.53
CA PRO A 163 29.29 5.22 9.51
C PRO A 163 28.50 5.59 10.77
N SER A 164 28.66 6.84 11.22
CA SER A 164 27.91 7.34 12.37
C SER A 164 26.40 7.41 12.09
N ARG A 165 25.58 7.27 13.14
CA ARG A 165 24.13 7.49 13.05
C ARG A 165 23.79 8.83 12.40
N LYS A 166 24.53 9.89 12.75
CA LYS A 166 24.35 11.23 12.16
C LYS A 166 24.51 11.19 10.64
N TYR A 167 25.60 10.59 10.15
CA TYR A 167 25.83 10.45 8.71
C TYR A 167 24.68 9.69 8.03
N LEU A 168 24.25 8.57 8.61
CA LEU A 168 23.16 7.76 8.05
C LEU A 168 21.84 8.53 7.97
N CYS A 169 21.42 9.16 9.07
CA CYS A 169 20.16 9.91 9.14
C CYS A 169 20.17 11.20 8.30
N THR A 170 21.29 11.92 8.23
CA THR A 170 21.32 13.23 7.55
C THR A 170 21.74 13.16 6.09
N LYS A 171 22.27 12.03 5.63
CA LYS A 171 22.81 11.89 4.28
C LYS A 171 22.41 10.58 3.61
N ALA A 172 22.85 9.43 4.13
CA ALA A 172 22.72 8.16 3.40
C ALA A 172 21.27 7.70 3.20
N ILE A 173 20.42 7.81 4.23
CA ILE A 173 18.99 7.48 4.13
C ILE A 173 18.26 8.46 3.19
N PRO A 174 18.40 9.79 3.34
CA PRO A 174 17.84 10.75 2.38
C PRO A 174 18.29 10.55 0.93
N GLU A 175 19.56 10.20 0.69
CA GLU A 175 20.08 9.92 -0.66
C GLU A 175 19.43 8.65 -1.26
N LYS A 176 19.31 7.57 -0.47
CA LYS A 176 18.58 6.35 -0.89
C LYS A 176 17.10 6.65 -1.15
N TYR A 177 16.47 7.44 -0.27
CA TYR A 177 15.08 7.87 -0.42
C TYR A 177 14.88 8.64 -1.73
N GLY A 178 15.75 9.61 -2.03
CA GLY A 178 15.71 10.37 -3.28
C GLY A 178 15.81 9.49 -4.52
N ALA A 179 16.75 8.53 -4.53
CA ALA A 179 16.92 7.61 -5.64
C ALA A 179 15.69 6.70 -5.87
N VAL A 180 15.13 6.12 -4.81
CA VAL A 180 13.92 5.28 -4.91
C VAL A 180 12.71 6.12 -5.30
N ARG A 181 12.57 7.33 -4.75
CA ARG A 181 11.49 8.28 -5.10
C ARG A 181 11.52 8.64 -6.58
N GLU A 182 12.68 8.91 -7.15
CA GLU A 182 12.82 9.16 -8.59
C GLU A 182 12.43 7.95 -9.44
N ALA A 183 12.78 6.73 -9.02
CA ALA A 183 12.36 5.52 -9.72
C ALA A 183 10.84 5.35 -9.71
N VAL A 184 10.20 5.51 -8.53
CA VAL A 184 8.74 5.42 -8.38
C VAL A 184 8.03 6.50 -9.19
N LEU A 185 8.57 7.74 -9.23
CA LEU A 185 8.02 8.81 -10.05
C LEU A 185 7.99 8.46 -11.54
N LYS A 186 9.05 7.81 -12.05
CA LYS A 186 9.11 7.37 -13.46
C LYS A 186 8.06 6.29 -13.75
N GLU A 187 7.92 5.31 -12.86
CA GLU A 187 6.90 4.25 -13.01
C GLU A 187 5.47 4.82 -13.01
N LEU A 188 5.17 5.76 -12.10
CA LEU A 188 3.86 6.41 -12.01
C LEU A 188 3.58 7.35 -13.17
N ALA A 189 4.60 7.95 -13.78
CA ALA A 189 4.43 8.80 -14.96
C ALA A 189 3.81 8.02 -16.13
N ASP A 190 4.25 6.77 -16.33
CA ASP A 190 3.76 5.88 -17.39
C ASP A 190 2.42 5.21 -17.05
N ALA A 191 2.01 5.22 -15.78
CA ALA A 191 0.72 4.66 -15.37
C ALA A 191 -0.45 5.49 -15.93
N ALA A 192 -1.39 4.82 -16.59
CA ALA A 192 -2.64 5.40 -17.09
C ALA A 192 -3.62 5.71 -15.95
N TRP A 193 -3.79 4.73 -15.06
CA TRP A 193 -4.70 4.77 -13.92
C TRP A 193 -3.98 4.20 -12.72
N CYS A 194 -4.31 4.68 -11.53
CA CYS A 194 -3.90 4.07 -10.29
C CYS A 194 -5.06 3.99 -9.29
N GLY A 195 -5.14 2.89 -8.55
CA GLY A 195 -5.91 2.85 -7.31
C GLY A 195 -5.02 3.29 -6.17
N ILE A 196 -5.63 3.82 -5.11
CA ILE A 196 -4.90 4.16 -3.88
C ILE A 196 -5.33 3.24 -2.74
N SER A 197 -4.44 2.96 -1.80
CA SER A 197 -4.82 2.36 -0.52
C SER A 197 -4.28 3.13 0.66
N THR A 198 -5.01 3.07 1.77
CA THR A 198 -4.64 3.71 3.02
C THR A 198 -4.57 2.70 4.15
N ASP A 199 -3.41 2.58 4.78
CA ASP A 199 -3.17 1.76 5.96
C ASP A 199 -3.07 2.65 7.20
N LEU A 200 -4.12 2.63 8.04
CA LEU A 200 -4.13 3.26 9.35
C LEU A 200 -3.50 2.30 10.37
N TRP A 201 -2.45 2.76 11.06
CA TRP A 201 -1.77 2.01 12.11
C TRP A 201 -1.38 2.92 13.28
N ARG A 202 -1.37 2.37 14.50
CA ARG A 202 -1.01 3.09 15.73
C ARG A 202 0.34 2.63 16.21
N SER A 203 1.22 3.58 16.54
CA SER A 203 2.40 3.28 17.31
C SER A 203 2.10 3.31 18.80
N GLU A 204 2.12 2.14 19.44
CA GLU A 204 1.75 2.01 20.86
C GLU A 204 2.77 2.69 21.77
N ASN A 205 4.07 2.46 21.54
CA ASN A 205 5.15 3.03 22.34
C ASN A 205 5.18 4.56 22.33
N GLN A 206 4.72 5.17 21.23
CA GLN A 206 4.77 6.61 21.02
C GLN A 206 3.40 7.28 21.17
N ASN A 207 2.34 6.49 21.31
CA ASN A 207 0.96 6.92 21.33
C ASN A 207 0.59 7.82 20.11
N ARG A 208 1.07 7.45 18.92
CA ARG A 208 0.86 8.20 17.67
C ARG A 208 0.08 7.36 16.67
N THR A 209 -0.73 8.00 15.84
CA THR A 209 -1.44 7.34 14.75
C THR A 209 -0.84 7.77 13.42
N TYR A 210 -0.64 6.84 12.51
CA TYR A 210 -0.08 7.09 11.19
C TYR A 210 -0.99 6.54 10.10
N VAL A 211 -0.96 7.19 8.94
CA VAL A 211 -1.54 6.68 7.69
C VAL A 211 -0.41 6.49 6.69
N THR A 212 -0.32 5.29 6.14
CA THR A 212 0.53 5.01 4.97
C THR A 212 -0.34 4.99 3.72
N LEU A 213 0.02 5.82 2.73
CA LEU A 213 -0.59 5.89 1.41
C LEU A 213 0.24 5.07 0.42
N ALA A 214 -0.42 4.19 -0.34
CA ALA A 214 0.17 3.49 -1.47
C ALA A 214 -0.65 3.72 -2.75
N ALA A 215 0.03 3.65 -3.90
CA ALA A 215 -0.59 3.62 -5.21
C ALA A 215 -0.36 2.26 -5.88
N HIS A 216 -1.40 1.77 -6.54
CA HIS A 216 -1.46 0.49 -7.21
C HIS A 216 -1.81 0.75 -8.66
N PHE A 217 -1.11 0.13 -9.61
CA PHE A 217 -1.36 0.34 -11.03
C PHE A 217 -0.92 -0.87 -11.83
N LEU A 218 -1.47 -0.98 -13.05
CA LEU A 218 -1.06 -2.00 -14.00
C LEU A 218 -0.04 -1.37 -14.95
N GLY A 219 1.23 -1.76 -14.83
CA GLY A 219 2.34 -1.22 -15.61
C GLY A 219 3.70 -1.70 -15.08
N GLY A 220 4.77 -1.48 -15.87
CA GLY A 220 6.15 -1.79 -15.48
C GLY A 220 6.69 -3.16 -15.91
N GLY A 221 5.92 -3.95 -16.67
CA GLY A 221 6.38 -5.21 -17.26
C GLY A 221 7.13 -5.02 -18.59
N PRO A 222 7.68 -6.11 -19.17
CA PRO A 222 8.15 -6.11 -20.55
C PRO A 222 7.06 -5.58 -21.51
N PRO A 223 7.43 -4.98 -22.65
CA PRO A 223 6.46 -4.50 -23.63
C PRO A 223 5.45 -5.60 -23.99
N GLY A 224 4.15 -5.31 -23.88
CA GLY A 224 3.08 -6.28 -24.13
C GLY A 224 2.70 -7.18 -22.94
N SER A 225 3.27 -6.97 -21.75
CA SER A 225 2.90 -7.69 -20.52
C SER A 225 2.24 -6.79 -19.48
N LEU A 226 1.08 -7.22 -18.97
CA LEU A 226 0.40 -6.58 -17.85
C LEU A 226 0.91 -7.15 -16.53
N THR A 227 1.39 -6.27 -15.65
CA THR A 227 1.84 -6.61 -14.30
C THR A 227 1.24 -5.63 -13.29
N VAL A 228 0.88 -6.11 -12.11
CA VAL A 228 0.47 -5.24 -11.01
C VAL A 228 1.69 -4.75 -10.28
N THR A 229 1.73 -3.45 -10.05
CA THR A 229 2.76 -2.79 -9.27
C THR A 229 2.10 -1.99 -8.15
N SER A 230 2.64 -2.11 -6.94
CA SER A 230 2.22 -1.35 -5.77
C SER A 230 3.43 -0.58 -5.24
N ARG A 231 3.26 0.71 -4.99
CA ARG A 231 4.31 1.60 -4.47
C ARG A 231 3.81 2.40 -3.29
N CYS A 232 4.58 2.39 -2.20
CA CYS A 232 4.32 3.29 -1.07
C CYS A 232 4.70 4.70 -1.49
N LEU A 233 3.81 5.66 -1.21
CA LEU A 233 3.99 7.07 -1.60
C LEU A 233 4.37 7.94 -0.41
N LYS A 234 3.74 7.71 0.74
CA LYS A 234 3.91 8.56 1.91
C LYS A 234 3.40 7.89 3.18
N THR A 235 4.08 8.10 4.30
CA THR A 235 3.56 7.83 5.63
C THR A 235 3.57 9.10 6.45
N PHE A 236 2.43 9.45 7.04
CA PHE A 236 2.29 10.68 7.81
C PHE A 236 1.51 10.46 9.11
N GLU A 237 1.84 11.25 10.11
CA GLU A 237 1.14 11.26 11.39
C GLU A 237 -0.24 11.92 11.25
N VAL A 238 -1.24 11.33 11.89
CA VAL A 238 -2.60 11.85 11.96
C VAL A 238 -2.88 12.29 13.41
N PRO A 239 -3.11 13.59 13.65
CA PRO A 239 -3.49 14.08 14.97
C PRO A 239 -4.90 13.58 15.35
N GLU A 240 -5.20 13.54 16.65
CA GLU A 240 -6.54 13.16 17.14
C GLU A 240 -7.60 14.21 16.76
N GLU A 241 -7.24 15.49 16.74
CA GLU A 241 -8.11 16.59 16.33
C GLU A 241 -7.94 16.90 14.85
N ASN A 242 -9.05 17.18 14.15
CA ASN A 242 -9.06 17.51 12.71
C ASN A 242 -8.38 16.43 11.84
N ALA A 243 -8.56 15.16 12.22
CA ALA A 243 -7.96 14.02 11.55
C ALA A 243 -8.34 13.98 10.06
N ALA A 244 -9.64 14.09 9.74
CA ALA A 244 -10.14 14.08 8.37
C ALA A 244 -9.54 15.22 7.53
N GLU A 245 -9.52 16.45 8.04
CA GLU A 245 -8.98 17.62 7.35
C GLU A 245 -7.46 17.49 7.11
N THR A 246 -6.75 16.93 8.09
CA THR A 246 -5.32 16.64 7.97
C THR A 246 -5.06 15.59 6.90
N ILE A 247 -5.82 14.49 6.91
CA ILE A 247 -5.73 13.43 5.90
C ILE A 247 -6.03 14.00 4.51
N THR A 248 -7.12 14.77 4.35
CA THR A 248 -7.47 15.43 3.07
C THR A 248 -6.32 16.25 2.53
N ARG A 249 -5.74 17.14 3.36
CA ARG A 249 -4.63 18.00 2.94
C ARG A 249 -3.41 17.18 2.51
N VAL A 250 -3.00 16.19 3.31
CA VAL A 250 -1.79 15.42 3.02
C VAL A 250 -1.97 14.50 1.81
N LEU A 251 -3.15 13.90 1.63
CA LEU A 251 -3.47 13.13 0.42
C LEU A 251 -3.43 14.01 -0.82
N TYR A 252 -4.03 15.20 -0.78
CA TYR A 252 -3.97 16.16 -1.89
C TYR A 252 -2.53 16.57 -2.23
N GLU A 253 -1.74 16.95 -1.22
CA GLU A 253 -0.32 17.28 -1.40
C GLU A 253 0.46 16.12 -2.03
N ALA A 254 0.23 14.89 -1.56
CA ALA A 254 0.86 13.70 -2.13
C ALA A 254 0.43 13.47 -3.60
N PHE A 255 -0.85 13.63 -3.94
CA PHE A 255 -1.29 13.40 -5.31
C PHE A 255 -0.71 14.40 -6.32
N ILE A 256 -0.52 15.65 -5.89
CA ILE A 256 0.17 16.65 -6.70
C ILE A 256 1.65 16.32 -6.80
N GLU A 257 2.30 16.00 -5.68
CA GLU A 257 3.74 15.68 -5.61
C GLU A 257 4.11 14.49 -6.51
N TRP A 258 3.24 13.46 -6.53
CA TRP A 258 3.42 12.24 -7.30
C TRP A 258 2.80 12.30 -8.71
N GLY A 259 2.09 13.37 -9.07
CA GLY A 259 1.46 13.52 -10.38
C GLY A 259 0.32 12.54 -10.66
N VAL A 260 -0.37 12.07 -9.61
CA VAL A 260 -1.42 11.05 -9.71
C VAL A 260 -2.85 11.59 -9.54
N ASN A 261 -3.03 12.88 -9.24
CA ASN A 261 -4.35 13.48 -8.95
C ASN A 261 -5.43 13.15 -10.01
N ALA A 262 -5.09 13.23 -11.30
CA ALA A 262 -6.01 12.92 -12.40
C ALA A 262 -6.06 11.42 -12.78
N LYS A 263 -5.22 10.60 -12.16
CA LYS A 263 -5.05 9.16 -12.45
C LYS A 263 -5.75 8.26 -11.43
N VAL A 264 -6.13 8.79 -10.27
CA VAL A 264 -6.79 8.01 -9.21
C VAL A 264 -8.16 7.53 -9.68
N SER A 265 -8.31 6.22 -9.88
CA SER A 265 -9.59 5.62 -10.27
C SER A 265 -10.48 5.28 -9.07
N GLY A 266 -9.87 5.01 -7.90
CA GLY A 266 -10.60 4.66 -6.68
C GLY A 266 -9.69 4.34 -5.51
N ALA A 267 -10.30 4.27 -4.32
CA ALA A 267 -9.60 3.99 -3.07
C ALA A 267 -10.01 2.65 -2.44
N THR A 268 -9.02 1.98 -1.87
CA THR A 268 -9.16 0.86 -0.93
C THR A 268 -8.88 1.33 0.49
N THR A 269 -9.88 1.23 1.38
CA THR A 269 -9.78 1.79 2.75
C THR A 269 -10.36 0.82 3.78
N ASP A 270 -10.03 0.98 5.05
CA ASP A 270 -10.70 0.26 6.14
C ASP A 270 -12.08 0.85 6.52
N CYS A 271 -12.60 1.77 5.71
CA CYS A 271 -13.84 2.51 5.99
C CYS A 271 -13.82 3.31 7.30
N GLY A 272 -12.64 3.66 7.82
CA GLY A 272 -12.50 4.61 8.91
C GLY A 272 -13.17 5.94 8.58
N ARG A 273 -13.96 6.47 9.52
CA ARG A 273 -14.80 7.67 9.30
C ARG A 273 -14.00 8.85 8.72
N ASP A 274 -12.82 9.11 9.25
CA ASP A 274 -11.98 10.23 8.84
C ASP A 274 -11.38 10.04 7.44
N ILE A 275 -10.99 8.80 7.09
CA ILE A 275 -10.48 8.46 5.76
C ILE A 275 -11.60 8.57 4.72
N VAL A 276 -12.78 8.01 5.00
CA VAL A 276 -13.94 8.10 4.10
C VAL A 276 -14.36 9.54 3.88
N LYS A 277 -14.39 10.35 4.95
CA LYS A 277 -14.63 11.80 4.84
C LYS A 277 -13.56 12.48 3.98
N ALA A 278 -12.29 12.12 4.17
CA ALA A 278 -11.21 12.70 3.39
C ALA A 278 -11.30 12.34 1.89
N CYS A 279 -11.59 11.09 1.55
CA CYS A 279 -11.83 10.66 0.17
C CYS A 279 -13.00 11.43 -0.46
N SER A 280 -14.11 11.59 0.27
CA SER A 280 -15.25 12.38 -0.21
C SER A 280 -14.90 13.85 -0.47
N LEU A 281 -14.08 14.48 0.38
CA LEU A 281 -13.63 15.85 0.19
C LEU A 281 -12.68 16.04 -1.02
N LEU A 282 -12.04 14.95 -1.46
CA LEU A 282 -11.16 14.91 -2.63
C LEU A 282 -11.84 14.36 -3.88
N ASP A 283 -13.15 14.11 -3.83
CA ASP A 283 -13.92 13.47 -4.91
C ASP A 283 -13.36 12.10 -5.33
N ILE A 284 -12.83 11.35 -4.37
CA ILE A 284 -12.33 9.99 -4.58
C ILE A 284 -13.38 8.99 -4.12
N SER A 285 -13.81 8.15 -5.07
CA SER A 285 -14.72 7.06 -4.77
C SER A 285 -14.02 5.93 -4.00
N VAL A 286 -14.58 5.54 -2.86
CA VAL A 286 -14.15 4.34 -2.13
C VAL A 286 -14.80 3.13 -2.80
N HIS A 287 -14.15 2.63 -3.85
CA HIS A 287 -14.63 1.48 -4.62
C HIS A 287 -14.40 0.15 -3.91
N MET A 288 -13.49 0.10 -2.93
CA MET A 288 -13.21 -1.13 -2.18
C MET A 288 -13.06 -0.87 -0.67
N PRO A 289 -14.11 -1.09 0.14
CA PRO A 289 -13.93 -1.44 1.53
C PRO A 289 -12.95 -2.62 1.64
N CYS A 290 -11.91 -2.52 2.46
CA CYS A 290 -10.84 -3.52 2.51
C CYS A 290 -11.38 -4.88 2.96
N LEU A 291 -11.22 -5.91 2.13
CA LEU A 291 -11.80 -7.24 2.38
C LEU A 291 -11.39 -7.84 3.72
N GLY A 292 -10.09 -7.83 4.02
CA GLY A 292 -9.59 -8.34 5.29
C GLY A 292 -10.03 -7.52 6.50
N HIS A 293 -10.31 -6.22 6.34
CA HIS A 293 -10.88 -5.41 7.42
C HIS A 293 -12.33 -5.82 7.69
N SER A 294 -13.14 -6.00 6.65
CA SER A 294 -14.53 -6.46 6.77
C SER A 294 -14.63 -7.86 7.39
N PHE A 295 -13.73 -8.78 7.00
CA PHE A 295 -13.65 -10.10 7.63
C PHE A 295 -13.36 -9.98 9.12
N ASN A 296 -12.32 -9.23 9.48
CA ASN A 296 -11.96 -9.01 10.87
C ASN A 296 -13.07 -8.32 11.66
N ALA A 297 -13.78 -7.35 11.08
CA ALA A 297 -14.91 -6.68 11.72
C ALA A 297 -16.06 -7.67 12.01
N GLY A 298 -16.50 -8.45 11.03
CA GLY A 298 -17.59 -9.42 11.20
C GLY A 298 -17.23 -10.52 12.20
N ILE A 299 -16.03 -11.09 12.10
CA ILE A 299 -15.58 -12.17 12.97
C ILE A 299 -15.36 -11.67 14.40
N ARG A 300 -14.81 -10.46 14.60
CA ARG A 300 -14.69 -9.86 15.94
C ARG A 300 -16.06 -9.62 16.58
N GLN A 301 -17.05 -9.16 15.83
CA GLN A 301 -18.41 -9.03 16.34
C GLN A 301 -18.98 -10.39 16.76
N ALA A 302 -18.74 -11.46 15.98
CA ALA A 302 -19.14 -12.81 16.35
C ALA A 302 -18.43 -13.31 17.63
N PHE A 303 -17.12 -13.06 17.77
CA PHE A 303 -16.36 -13.44 18.97
C PHE A 303 -16.81 -12.69 20.23
N GLN A 304 -17.45 -11.53 20.08
CA GLN A 304 -18.03 -10.76 21.19
C GLN A 304 -19.41 -11.29 21.64
N LEU A 305 -20.00 -12.26 20.94
CA LEU A 305 -21.23 -12.90 21.39
C LEU A 305 -21.01 -13.55 22.77
N PRO A 306 -21.86 -13.33 23.79
CA PRO A 306 -21.53 -13.63 25.19
C PRO A 306 -21.03 -15.05 25.45
N LYS A 307 -21.66 -16.06 24.84
CA LYS A 307 -21.24 -17.46 25.00
C LYS A 307 -19.92 -17.77 24.30
N LEU A 308 -19.73 -17.27 23.07
CA LEU A 308 -18.48 -17.46 22.32
C LEU A 308 -17.32 -16.71 22.98
N GLY A 309 -17.53 -15.46 23.40
CA GLY A 309 -16.53 -14.68 24.12
C GLY A 309 -16.13 -15.34 25.44
N GLY A 310 -17.10 -15.91 26.17
CA GLY A 310 -16.84 -16.71 27.37
C GLY A 310 -15.98 -17.94 27.08
N LEU A 311 -16.34 -18.73 26.07
CA LEU A 311 -15.59 -19.91 25.63
C LEU A 311 -14.16 -19.56 25.20
N LEU A 312 -13.99 -18.55 24.33
CA LEU A 312 -12.67 -18.11 23.88
C LEU A 312 -11.80 -17.66 25.06
N THR A 313 -12.38 -17.00 26.05
CA THR A 313 -11.67 -16.62 27.28
C THR A 313 -11.20 -17.86 28.08
N ARG A 314 -12.01 -18.92 28.15
CA ARG A 314 -11.60 -20.19 28.77
C ARG A 314 -10.48 -20.87 27.98
N CYS A 315 -10.58 -20.91 26.65
CA CYS A 315 -9.53 -21.45 25.78
C CYS A 315 -8.19 -20.73 26.00
N ARG A 316 -8.20 -19.39 26.09
CA ARG A 316 -6.98 -18.62 26.40
C ARG A 316 -6.39 -18.97 27.75
N LYS A 317 -7.21 -19.03 28.81
CA LYS A 317 -6.74 -19.41 30.15
C LYS A 317 -6.14 -20.80 30.19
N LEU A 318 -6.74 -21.75 29.45
CA LEU A 318 -6.23 -23.10 29.32
C LEU A 318 -4.84 -23.09 28.66
N VAL A 319 -4.68 -22.40 27.54
CA VAL A 319 -3.38 -22.25 26.85
C VAL A 319 -2.36 -21.56 27.76
N ASP A 320 -2.73 -20.46 28.40
CA ASP A 320 -1.87 -19.69 29.29
C ASP A 320 -1.34 -20.54 30.45
N TYR A 321 -2.18 -21.41 31.04
CA TYR A 321 -1.76 -22.32 32.10
C TYR A 321 -0.63 -23.26 31.64
N PHE A 322 -0.78 -23.90 30.48
CA PHE A 322 0.26 -24.77 29.93
C PHE A 322 1.52 -24.00 29.51
N GLN A 323 1.38 -22.77 29.00
CA GLN A 323 2.53 -21.95 28.61
C GLN A 323 3.30 -21.37 29.83
N GLN A 324 2.63 -21.15 30.96
CA GLN A 324 3.23 -20.51 32.14
C GLN A 324 3.72 -21.51 33.19
N SER A 325 3.18 -22.73 33.20
CA SER A 325 3.56 -23.78 34.15
C SER A 325 4.53 -24.78 33.51
N ALA A 326 5.81 -24.71 33.89
CA ALA A 326 6.82 -25.68 33.44
C ALA A 326 6.43 -27.14 33.77
N VAL A 327 5.72 -27.36 34.89
CA VAL A 327 5.22 -28.69 35.27
C VAL A 327 4.11 -29.14 34.33
N ALA A 328 3.11 -28.30 34.07
CA ALA A 328 2.01 -28.64 33.16
C ALA A 328 2.53 -28.89 31.73
N MET A 329 3.48 -28.06 31.31
CA MET A 329 4.16 -28.16 30.03
C MET A 329 4.92 -29.50 29.90
N TYR A 330 5.67 -29.89 30.92
CA TYR A 330 6.34 -31.20 30.96
C TYR A 330 5.35 -32.36 30.93
N MET A 331 4.26 -32.28 31.71
CA MET A 331 3.21 -33.31 31.72
C MET A 331 2.51 -33.42 30.36
N LEU A 332 2.30 -32.31 29.66
CA LEU A 332 1.76 -32.29 28.30
C LEU A 332 2.68 -33.05 27.35
N TYR A 333 3.99 -32.76 27.38
CA TYR A 333 5.00 -33.45 26.58
C TYR A 333 5.01 -34.96 26.86
N GLU A 334 5.04 -35.38 28.13
CA GLU A 334 5.04 -36.80 28.50
C GLU A 334 3.76 -37.52 28.05
N LYS A 335 2.60 -36.85 28.13
CA LYS A 335 1.34 -37.40 27.62
C LYS A 335 1.31 -37.48 26.09
N GLN A 336 1.85 -36.49 25.38
CA GLN A 336 1.99 -36.54 23.90
C GLN A 336 2.81 -37.76 23.48
N LYS A 337 3.92 -38.00 24.19
CA LYS A 337 4.79 -39.16 23.97
C LYS A 337 4.09 -40.50 24.23
N GLN A 338 3.30 -40.58 25.31
CA GLN A 338 2.53 -41.79 25.66
C GLN A 338 1.44 -42.12 24.62
N GLU A 339 0.77 -41.09 24.09
CA GLU A 339 -0.33 -41.24 23.14
C GLU A 339 0.12 -41.25 21.66
N HIS A 340 1.43 -41.18 21.40
CA HIS A 340 2.02 -41.11 20.06
C HIS A 340 1.46 -39.97 19.19
N VAL A 341 1.13 -38.84 19.81
CA VAL A 341 0.68 -37.61 19.13
C VAL A 341 1.90 -36.72 18.87
N GLY A 342 1.85 -35.88 17.83
CA GLY A 342 2.92 -34.93 17.53
C GLY A 342 3.27 -34.06 18.74
N HIS A 343 4.56 -33.99 19.07
CA HIS A 343 5.07 -33.20 20.18
C HIS A 343 5.01 -31.71 19.80
N CYS A 344 4.12 -30.96 20.43
CA CYS A 344 4.01 -29.54 20.16
C CYS A 344 3.47 -28.74 21.34
N MET A 345 3.87 -27.47 21.45
CA MET A 345 3.34 -26.53 22.42
C MET A 345 1.92 -26.08 22.04
N LEU A 346 1.14 -25.66 23.03
CA LEU A 346 -0.14 -25.00 22.76
C LEU A 346 0.09 -23.58 22.21
N VAL A 347 -0.73 -23.17 21.25
CA VAL A 347 -0.60 -21.90 20.54
C VAL A 347 -1.54 -20.85 21.14
N SER A 348 -1.03 -19.65 21.41
CA SER A 348 -1.82 -18.54 21.96
C SER A 348 -2.36 -17.60 20.87
N ASP A 349 -3.55 -17.03 21.05
CA ASP A 349 -4.16 -16.06 20.12
C ASP A 349 -3.70 -14.60 20.34
N ARG A 350 -2.47 -14.38 20.82
CA ARG A 350 -1.93 -13.04 21.19
C ARG A 350 -1.92 -12.05 20.02
N VAL A 351 -1.80 -12.55 18.79
CA VAL A 351 -1.91 -11.73 17.58
C VAL A 351 -3.35 -11.25 17.44
N SER A 352 -3.56 -9.93 17.30
CA SER A 352 -4.89 -9.32 17.25
C SER A 352 -5.61 -9.55 15.90
N TRP A 353 -5.73 -10.80 15.48
CA TRP A 353 -6.27 -11.23 14.20
C TRP A 353 -6.96 -12.59 14.38
N TRP A 354 -8.12 -12.82 13.75
CA TRP A 354 -8.92 -14.04 13.97
C TRP A 354 -8.23 -15.34 13.55
N GLY A 355 -7.23 -15.29 12.68
CA GLY A 355 -6.43 -16.43 12.27
C GLY A 355 -5.55 -17.00 13.39
N SER A 356 -5.10 -16.18 14.35
CA SER A 356 -4.40 -16.69 15.54
C SER A 356 -5.38 -17.43 16.47
N THR A 357 -6.61 -16.93 16.58
CA THR A 357 -7.68 -17.63 17.28
C THR A 357 -7.99 -18.96 16.60
N LEU A 358 -8.07 -19.02 15.26
CA LEU A 358 -8.25 -20.27 14.53
C LEU A 358 -7.10 -21.26 14.83
N ALA A 359 -5.84 -20.80 14.75
CA ALA A 359 -4.68 -21.63 15.05
C ALA A 359 -4.68 -22.17 16.49
N MET A 360 -5.04 -21.34 17.48
CA MET A 360 -5.21 -21.76 18.87
C MET A 360 -6.29 -22.85 18.99
N LEU A 361 -7.46 -22.64 18.38
CA LEU A 361 -8.58 -23.60 18.46
C LEU A 361 -8.24 -24.92 17.76
N GLN A 362 -7.56 -24.89 16.62
CA GLN A 362 -7.07 -26.08 15.93
C GLN A 362 -6.07 -26.85 16.79
N ARG A 363 -5.08 -26.17 17.37
CA ARG A 363 -4.08 -26.81 18.25
C ARG A 363 -4.72 -27.41 19.51
N LEU A 364 -5.69 -26.71 20.12
CA LEU A 364 -6.44 -27.24 21.27
C LEU A 364 -7.22 -28.51 20.90
N LYS A 365 -7.86 -28.53 19.72
CA LYS A 365 -8.59 -29.68 19.22
C LYS A 365 -7.65 -30.87 18.95
N GLU A 366 -6.53 -30.63 18.27
CA GLU A 366 -5.51 -31.65 18.00
C GLU A 366 -4.99 -32.31 19.28
N GLN A 367 -4.87 -31.53 20.36
CA GLN A 367 -4.31 -31.97 21.64
C GLN A 367 -5.39 -32.27 22.70
N GLN A 368 -6.66 -32.36 22.32
CA GLN A 368 -7.81 -32.45 23.25
C GLN A 368 -7.65 -33.56 24.30
N PHE A 369 -7.33 -34.79 23.87
CA PHE A 369 -7.23 -35.94 24.77
C PHE A 369 -6.00 -35.87 25.68
N VAL A 370 -4.87 -35.38 25.15
CA VAL A 370 -3.64 -35.17 25.91
C VAL A 370 -3.86 -34.13 27.00
N ILE A 371 -4.46 -32.99 26.65
CA ILE A 371 -4.81 -31.91 27.59
C ILE A 371 -5.73 -32.46 28.70
N ALA A 372 -6.76 -33.22 28.34
CA ALA A 372 -7.66 -33.83 29.32
C ALA A 372 -6.91 -34.79 30.26
N GLY A 373 -6.00 -35.60 29.72
CA GLY A 373 -5.15 -36.51 30.52
C GLY A 373 -4.31 -35.78 31.56
N VAL A 374 -3.71 -34.64 31.21
CA VAL A 374 -2.95 -33.82 32.17
C VAL A 374 -3.85 -33.20 33.23
N LEU A 375 -4.99 -32.62 32.83
CA LEU A 375 -5.89 -31.93 33.77
C LEU A 375 -6.61 -32.87 34.73
N VAL A 376 -6.79 -34.15 34.36
CA VAL A 376 -7.31 -35.19 35.27
C VAL A 376 -6.31 -35.50 36.38
N GLU A 377 -5.01 -35.44 36.09
CA GLU A 377 -3.94 -35.67 37.07
C GLU A 377 -3.65 -34.42 37.92
N ASP A 378 -3.91 -33.21 37.40
CA ASP A 378 -3.80 -31.95 38.14
C ASP A 378 -5.12 -31.50 38.78
N SER A 379 -5.40 -32.05 39.96
CA SER A 379 -6.59 -31.72 40.75
C SER A 379 -6.79 -30.22 41.05
N ASN A 380 -5.74 -29.40 41.09
CA ASN A 380 -5.86 -27.96 41.35
C ASN A 380 -6.36 -27.18 40.13
N ASN A 381 -6.12 -27.70 38.93
CA ASN A 381 -6.41 -27.03 37.66
C ASN A 381 -7.52 -27.71 36.83
N HIS A 382 -8.21 -28.69 37.40
CA HIS A 382 -9.34 -29.39 36.77
C HIS A 382 -10.47 -28.45 36.29
N HIS A 383 -10.62 -27.27 36.89
CA HIS A 383 -11.59 -26.24 36.47
C HIS A 383 -11.32 -25.64 35.07
N LEU A 384 -10.12 -25.86 34.50
CA LEU A 384 -9.76 -25.45 33.13
C LEU A 384 -10.28 -26.42 32.07
N MET A 385 -10.74 -27.61 32.46
CA MET A 385 -11.24 -28.62 31.53
C MET A 385 -12.50 -28.10 30.81
N LEU A 386 -12.49 -28.18 29.48
CA LEU A 386 -13.63 -27.82 28.64
C LEU A 386 -14.65 -28.97 28.59
N GLU A 387 -15.93 -28.62 28.62
CA GLU A 387 -17.03 -29.58 28.53
C GLU A 387 -17.25 -30.07 27.09
N ALA A 388 -17.97 -31.19 26.93
CA ALA A 388 -18.27 -31.74 25.60
C ALA A 388 -19.01 -30.74 24.69
N ALA A 389 -19.92 -29.94 25.25
CA ALA A 389 -20.64 -28.90 24.51
C ALA A 389 -19.71 -27.73 24.08
N GLU A 390 -18.70 -27.44 24.89
CA GLU A 390 -17.69 -26.42 24.58
C GLU A 390 -16.78 -26.91 23.45
N TRP A 391 -16.32 -28.16 23.49
CA TRP A 391 -15.57 -28.78 22.40
C TRP A 391 -16.35 -28.81 21.09
N ALA A 392 -17.64 -29.16 21.13
CA ALA A 392 -18.50 -29.08 19.95
C ALA A 392 -18.60 -27.66 19.37
N THR A 393 -18.54 -26.64 20.24
CA THR A 393 -18.53 -25.23 19.81
C THR A 393 -17.16 -24.83 19.25
N VAL A 394 -16.05 -25.32 19.84
CA VAL A 394 -14.69 -25.15 19.29
C VAL A 394 -14.62 -25.73 17.87
N ASP A 395 -15.14 -26.94 17.67
CA ASP A 395 -15.21 -27.59 16.36
C ASP A 395 -15.99 -26.75 15.35
N GLY A 396 -17.18 -26.29 15.74
CA GLY A 396 -18.00 -25.43 14.88
C GLY A 396 -17.32 -24.10 14.52
N LEU A 397 -16.55 -23.51 15.43
CA LEU A 397 -15.77 -22.29 15.15
C LEU A 397 -14.63 -22.57 14.16
N VAL A 398 -13.91 -23.68 14.33
CA VAL A 398 -12.84 -24.09 13.41
C VAL A 398 -13.41 -24.28 11.99
N GLU A 399 -14.52 -25.00 11.85
CA GLU A 399 -15.19 -25.21 10.57
C GLU A 399 -15.70 -23.90 9.95
N LEU A 400 -16.21 -22.97 10.77
CA LEU A 400 -16.67 -21.66 10.30
C LEU A 400 -15.54 -20.78 9.78
N LEU A 401 -14.38 -20.77 10.47
CA LEU A 401 -13.26 -19.88 10.16
C LEU A 401 -12.35 -20.43 9.05
N GLN A 402 -12.33 -21.75 8.83
CA GLN A 402 -11.44 -22.38 7.84
C GLN A 402 -11.60 -21.83 6.42
N PRO A 403 -12.83 -21.60 5.88
CA PRO A 403 -12.98 -21.01 4.55
C PRO A 403 -12.43 -19.58 4.47
N PHE A 404 -12.53 -18.78 5.53
CA PHE A 404 -11.92 -17.44 5.56
C PHE A 404 -10.40 -17.51 5.49
N LYS A 405 -9.77 -18.47 6.19
CA LYS A 405 -8.32 -18.70 6.11
C LYS A 405 -7.90 -19.11 4.71
N GLN A 406 -8.64 -20.01 4.05
CA GLN A 406 -8.37 -20.40 2.66
C GLN A 406 -8.47 -19.22 1.70
N VAL A 407 -9.45 -18.32 1.90
CA VAL A 407 -9.55 -17.08 1.11
C VAL A 407 -8.35 -16.17 1.36
N ALA A 408 -7.96 -15.98 2.61
CA ALA A 408 -6.79 -15.21 2.97
C ALA A 408 -5.51 -15.75 2.30
N ASP A 409 -5.29 -17.07 2.36
CA ASP A 409 -4.13 -17.73 1.75
C ASP A 409 -4.12 -17.60 0.22
N MET A 410 -5.30 -17.71 -0.41
CA MET A 410 -5.45 -17.48 -1.85
C MET A 410 -5.06 -16.06 -2.25
N LEU A 411 -5.50 -15.06 -1.49
CA LEU A 411 -5.18 -13.66 -1.77
C LEU A 411 -3.69 -13.37 -1.54
N SER A 412 -3.11 -13.95 -0.50
CA SER A 412 -1.68 -13.88 -0.17
C SER A 412 -0.80 -14.55 -1.24
N ALA A 413 -1.22 -15.67 -1.81
CA ALA A 413 -0.46 -16.35 -2.85
C ALA A 413 -0.63 -15.74 -4.26
N SER A 414 -1.57 -14.80 -4.44
CA SER A 414 -1.95 -14.28 -5.76
C SER A 414 -0.92 -13.30 -6.32
N ARG A 415 -0.39 -13.61 -7.51
CA ARG A 415 0.53 -12.73 -8.25
C ARG A 415 -0.15 -11.76 -9.23
N HIS A 416 -1.47 -11.82 -9.32
CA HIS A 416 -2.29 -10.98 -10.20
C HIS A 416 -3.38 -10.25 -9.38
N PRO A 417 -4.09 -9.25 -9.95
CA PRO A 417 -5.07 -8.44 -9.22
C PRO A 417 -6.07 -9.31 -8.49
N THR A 418 -6.24 -9.02 -7.20
CA THR A 418 -7.15 -9.72 -6.31
C THR A 418 -8.56 -9.17 -6.35
N ILE A 419 -8.75 -7.94 -6.85
CA ILE A 419 -10.05 -7.27 -6.88
C ILE A 419 -11.10 -8.03 -7.68
N SER A 420 -10.71 -8.70 -8.76
CA SER A 420 -11.62 -9.49 -9.58
C SER A 420 -12.14 -10.76 -8.89
N MET A 421 -11.44 -11.24 -7.87
CA MET A 421 -11.83 -12.41 -7.08
C MET A 421 -12.87 -12.09 -6.01
N VAL A 422 -13.02 -10.82 -5.62
CA VAL A 422 -13.80 -10.41 -4.46
C VAL A 422 -15.26 -10.88 -4.56
N LYS A 423 -15.95 -10.64 -5.69
CA LYS A 423 -17.37 -11.06 -5.82
C LYS A 423 -17.58 -12.56 -5.80
N PRO A 424 -16.83 -13.39 -6.56
CA PRO A 424 -16.93 -14.84 -6.45
C PRO A 424 -16.70 -15.36 -5.02
N LEU A 425 -15.69 -14.81 -4.33
CA LEU A 425 -15.35 -15.19 -2.96
C LEU A 425 -16.45 -14.78 -1.97
N LEU A 426 -16.97 -13.56 -2.06
CA LEU A 426 -18.08 -13.10 -1.24
C LEU A 426 -19.33 -13.93 -1.47
N HIS A 427 -19.64 -14.27 -2.73
CA HIS A 427 -20.78 -15.12 -3.05
C HIS A 427 -20.64 -16.51 -2.45
N MET A 428 -19.46 -17.12 -2.54
CA MET A 428 -19.16 -18.43 -1.92
C MET A 428 -19.29 -18.36 -0.40
N LEU A 429 -18.68 -17.37 0.25
CA LEU A 429 -18.74 -17.22 1.70
C LEU A 429 -20.17 -16.99 2.19
N LEU A 430 -20.92 -16.08 1.56
CA LEU A 430 -22.28 -15.74 2.00
C LEU A 430 -23.29 -16.87 1.77
N ASN A 431 -23.20 -17.59 0.65
CA ASN A 431 -24.22 -18.57 0.27
C ASN A 431 -23.86 -20.02 0.63
N SER A 432 -22.59 -20.32 0.90
CA SER A 432 -22.15 -21.67 1.28
C SER A 432 -21.63 -21.72 2.72
N THR A 433 -20.68 -20.86 3.08
CA THR A 433 -20.04 -20.90 4.42
C THR A 433 -20.96 -20.35 5.52
N LEU A 434 -21.56 -19.20 5.29
CA LEU A 434 -22.36 -18.46 6.25
C LEU A 434 -23.85 -18.80 6.23
N ASN A 435 -24.26 -19.70 5.32
CA ASN A 435 -25.61 -20.22 5.34
C ASN A 435 -25.82 -21.08 6.60
N ILE A 436 -26.92 -20.84 7.31
CA ILE A 436 -27.26 -21.54 8.54
C ILE A 436 -27.74 -22.94 8.17
N LYS A 437 -27.11 -23.96 8.76
CA LYS A 437 -27.45 -25.38 8.58
C LYS A 437 -28.24 -25.86 9.80
N GLU A 438 -29.11 -26.85 9.60
CA GLU A 438 -29.86 -27.47 10.71
C GLU A 438 -28.94 -28.13 11.75
N THR A 439 -27.73 -28.52 11.34
CA THR A 439 -26.70 -29.12 12.20
C THR A 439 -25.91 -28.08 13.01
N ASP A 440 -26.07 -26.78 12.73
CA ASP A 440 -25.32 -25.75 13.44
C ASP A 440 -25.82 -25.60 14.89
N SER A 441 -24.90 -25.42 15.84
CA SER A 441 -25.29 -25.00 17.17
C SER A 441 -25.89 -23.58 17.12
N LYS A 442 -26.65 -23.22 18.17
CA LYS A 442 -27.22 -21.88 18.30
C LYS A 442 -26.12 -20.81 18.23
N GLU A 443 -25.00 -21.06 18.87
CA GLU A 443 -23.86 -20.14 18.95
C GLU A 443 -23.21 -19.94 17.57
N ILE A 444 -23.02 -21.01 16.79
CA ILE A 444 -22.46 -20.94 15.43
C ILE A 444 -23.44 -20.28 14.46
N SER A 445 -24.73 -20.56 14.60
CA SER A 445 -25.77 -19.92 13.78
C SER A 445 -25.79 -18.40 13.97
N MET A 446 -25.72 -17.94 15.23
CA MET A 446 -25.61 -16.51 15.54
C MET A 446 -24.31 -15.89 15.01
N ALA A 447 -23.17 -16.60 15.12
CA ALA A 447 -21.91 -16.13 14.56
C ALA A 447 -21.99 -15.95 13.04
N LYS A 448 -22.54 -16.93 12.33
CA LYS A 448 -22.77 -16.87 10.88
C LYS A 448 -23.64 -15.67 10.49
N GLU A 449 -24.75 -15.46 11.19
CA GLU A 449 -25.66 -14.34 10.95
C GLU A 449 -24.96 -12.98 11.13
N VAL A 450 -24.19 -12.81 12.21
CA VAL A 450 -23.45 -11.57 12.49
C VAL A 450 -22.41 -11.29 11.41
N ILE A 451 -21.63 -12.30 11.02
CA ILE A 451 -20.60 -12.14 9.97
C ILE A 451 -21.28 -11.83 8.62
N ALA A 452 -22.32 -12.57 8.25
CA ALA A 452 -23.05 -12.37 7.00
C ALA A 452 -23.65 -10.95 6.92
N LYS A 453 -24.23 -10.47 8.02
CA LYS A 453 -24.79 -9.13 8.09
C LYS A 453 -23.75 -8.04 7.87
N GLU A 454 -22.56 -8.17 8.46
CA GLU A 454 -21.47 -7.21 8.27
C GLU A 454 -20.97 -7.18 6.82
N LEU A 455 -20.80 -8.35 6.19
CA LEU A 455 -20.36 -8.44 4.80
C LEU A 455 -21.44 -7.95 3.82
N ALA A 456 -22.70 -8.32 4.02
CA ALA A 456 -23.81 -7.86 3.17
C ALA A 456 -23.98 -6.34 3.25
N LYS A 457 -23.92 -5.78 4.46
CA LYS A 457 -23.92 -4.32 4.68
C LYS A 457 -22.78 -3.63 3.92
N THR A 458 -21.59 -4.22 3.92
CA THR A 458 -20.41 -3.61 3.29
C THR A 458 -20.44 -3.70 1.76
N TYR A 459 -20.86 -4.84 1.19
CA TYR A 459 -20.64 -5.15 -0.23
C TYR A 459 -21.90 -5.33 -1.08
N GLN A 460 -23.08 -5.50 -0.47
CA GLN A 460 -24.36 -5.67 -1.19
C GLN A 460 -25.26 -4.44 -1.02
N GLN A 461 -25.25 -3.79 0.15
CA GLN A 461 -26.07 -2.61 0.43
C GLN A 461 -25.49 -1.30 -0.12
N ALA A 462 -24.28 -1.33 -0.70
CA ALA A 462 -23.62 -0.20 -1.34
C ALA A 462 -23.58 -0.40 -2.87
N PRO A 463 -24.55 0.14 -3.65
CA PRO A 463 -24.72 -0.18 -5.08
C PRO A 463 -23.50 0.14 -5.94
N GLU A 464 -22.81 1.26 -5.67
CA GLU A 464 -21.61 1.66 -6.42
C GLU A 464 -20.44 0.70 -6.20
N VAL A 465 -20.24 0.23 -4.96
CA VAL A 465 -19.24 -0.79 -4.64
C VAL A 465 -19.63 -2.12 -5.28
N ASP A 466 -20.89 -2.52 -5.19
CA ASP A 466 -21.41 -3.75 -5.80
C ASP A 466 -21.18 -3.77 -7.31
N MET A 467 -21.58 -2.71 -8.02
CA MET A 467 -21.40 -2.55 -9.45
C MET A 467 -19.91 -2.51 -9.84
N PHE A 468 -19.08 -1.75 -9.10
CA PHE A 468 -17.64 -1.67 -9.38
C PHE A 468 -16.99 -3.06 -9.33
N LEU A 469 -17.28 -3.83 -8.27
CA LEU A 469 -16.74 -5.17 -8.10
C LEU A 469 -17.30 -6.15 -9.14
N ASN A 470 -18.57 -6.04 -9.52
CA ASN A 470 -19.15 -6.87 -10.57
C ASN A 470 -18.47 -6.62 -11.93
N VAL A 471 -18.15 -5.35 -12.27
CA VAL A 471 -17.39 -5.01 -13.48
C VAL A 471 -15.96 -5.55 -13.38
N ALA A 472 -15.27 -5.37 -12.25
CA ALA A 472 -13.93 -5.90 -12.05
C ALA A 472 -13.86 -7.43 -12.21
N THR A 473 -14.87 -8.15 -11.69
CA THR A 473 -15.01 -9.61 -11.87
C THR A 473 -15.40 -9.98 -13.29
N PHE A 474 -16.26 -9.21 -13.96
CA PHE A 474 -16.65 -9.47 -15.36
C PHE A 474 -15.45 -9.46 -16.31
N LEU A 475 -14.52 -8.52 -16.10
CA LEU A 475 -13.29 -8.40 -16.89
C LEU A 475 -12.28 -9.53 -16.61
N ASP A 476 -12.54 -10.40 -15.63
CA ASP A 476 -11.73 -11.60 -15.40
C ASP A 476 -12.20 -12.74 -16.30
N PRO A 477 -11.36 -13.26 -17.22
CA PRO A 477 -11.75 -14.33 -18.12
C PRO A 477 -12.14 -15.63 -17.39
N ARG A 478 -11.78 -15.79 -16.12
CA ARG A 478 -12.20 -16.92 -15.26
C ARG A 478 -13.63 -16.76 -14.74
N TYR A 479 -14.09 -15.53 -14.52
CA TYR A 479 -15.35 -15.24 -13.82
C TYR A 479 -16.40 -14.51 -14.67
N LYS A 480 -16.07 -14.14 -15.92
CA LYS A 480 -16.90 -13.36 -16.87
C LYS A 480 -18.35 -13.83 -17.09
N ARG A 481 -18.70 -15.06 -16.71
CA ARG A 481 -20.09 -15.56 -16.81
C ARG A 481 -21.01 -15.06 -15.70
N LEU A 482 -20.46 -14.62 -14.57
CA LEU A 482 -21.19 -14.09 -13.40
C LEU A 482 -22.44 -14.93 -13.01
N PRO A 483 -22.30 -16.25 -12.78
CA PRO A 483 -23.44 -17.15 -12.57
C PRO A 483 -24.31 -16.77 -11.37
N PHE A 484 -23.73 -16.05 -10.40
CA PHE A 484 -24.39 -15.58 -9.19
C PHE A 484 -25.28 -14.35 -9.37
N LEU A 485 -25.24 -13.69 -10.52
CA LEU A 485 -26.11 -12.58 -10.86
C LEU A 485 -27.30 -13.07 -11.72
N SER A 486 -28.44 -12.41 -11.58
CA SER A 486 -29.59 -12.55 -12.47
C SER A 486 -29.27 -12.05 -13.88
N ALA A 487 -30.08 -12.44 -14.87
CA ALA A 487 -29.91 -11.96 -16.25
C ALA A 487 -29.98 -10.42 -16.36
N PHE A 488 -30.84 -9.79 -15.56
CA PHE A 488 -30.96 -8.34 -15.51
C PHE A 488 -29.71 -7.67 -14.95
N GLU A 489 -29.18 -8.16 -13.83
CA GLU A 489 -27.95 -7.64 -13.23
C GLU A 489 -26.74 -7.83 -14.15
N ARG A 490 -26.62 -8.98 -14.83
CA ARG A 490 -25.58 -9.19 -15.85
C ARG A 490 -25.67 -8.17 -16.97
N GLN A 491 -26.88 -7.88 -17.46
CA GLN A 491 -27.08 -6.86 -18.48
C GLN A 491 -26.68 -5.46 -17.97
N GLN A 492 -26.95 -5.13 -16.71
CA GLN A 492 -26.51 -3.86 -16.13
C GLN A 492 -24.98 -3.75 -16.07
N VAL A 493 -24.29 -4.82 -15.70
CA VAL A 493 -22.82 -4.87 -15.71
C VAL A 493 -22.27 -4.67 -17.12
N GLU A 494 -22.83 -5.37 -18.11
CA GLU A 494 -22.44 -5.22 -19.52
C GLU A 494 -22.69 -3.79 -20.02
N ASN A 495 -23.85 -3.21 -19.72
CA ASN A 495 -24.15 -1.82 -20.07
C ASN A 495 -23.15 -0.84 -19.44
N ARG A 496 -22.74 -1.08 -18.18
CA ARG A 496 -21.74 -0.24 -17.51
C ARG A 496 -20.36 -0.37 -18.17
N VAL A 497 -19.95 -1.58 -18.55
CA VAL A 497 -18.70 -1.82 -19.29
C VAL A 497 -18.72 -1.06 -20.62
N VAL A 498 -19.81 -1.15 -21.38
CA VAL A 498 -19.96 -0.44 -22.66
C VAL A 498 -19.89 1.06 -22.47
N GLN A 499 -20.59 1.60 -21.47
CA GLN A 499 -20.60 3.04 -21.18
C GLN A 499 -19.20 3.56 -20.82
N GLU A 500 -18.47 2.84 -19.96
CA GLU A 500 -17.12 3.22 -19.53
C GLU A 500 -16.10 3.08 -20.67
N ALA A 501 -16.20 2.02 -21.48
CA ALA A 501 -15.36 1.82 -22.66
C ALA A 501 -15.54 2.95 -23.69
N LYS A 502 -16.78 3.38 -23.95
CA LYS A 502 -17.07 4.55 -24.79
C LYS A 502 -16.43 5.83 -24.24
N GLY A 503 -16.62 6.10 -22.95
CA GLY A 503 -16.02 7.27 -22.32
C GLY A 503 -14.49 7.25 -22.32
N LEU A 504 -13.85 6.08 -22.40
CA LEU A 504 -12.40 5.97 -22.60
C LEU A 504 -12.01 6.29 -24.05
N LEU A 505 -12.75 5.79 -25.04
CA LEU A 505 -12.50 6.11 -26.46
C LEU A 505 -12.62 7.60 -26.75
N ASP A 506 -13.63 8.27 -26.18
CA ASP A 506 -13.80 9.73 -26.31
C ASP A 506 -12.54 10.47 -25.81
N LYS A 507 -12.01 10.05 -24.65
CA LYS A 507 -10.78 10.61 -24.08
C LYS A 507 -9.53 10.35 -24.93
N ILE A 508 -9.46 9.19 -25.60
CA ILE A 508 -8.38 8.86 -26.54
C ILE A 508 -8.42 9.83 -27.73
N LYS A 509 -9.60 10.03 -28.32
CA LYS A 509 -9.76 10.89 -29.50
C LYS A 509 -9.46 12.35 -29.21
N ASP A 510 -9.90 12.86 -28.05
CA ASP A 510 -9.62 14.23 -27.63
C ASP A 510 -8.13 14.44 -27.25
N GLY A 511 -7.31 13.40 -27.30
CA GLY A 511 -5.89 13.43 -26.95
C GLY A 511 -5.63 13.62 -25.45
N THR A 512 -6.69 13.61 -24.63
CA THR A 512 -6.62 13.76 -23.16
C THR A 512 -6.12 12.49 -22.47
N TYR A 513 -6.19 11.35 -23.15
CA TYR A 513 -5.64 10.08 -22.72
C TYR A 513 -4.87 9.42 -23.87
N ARG A 514 -3.63 8.99 -23.64
CA ARG A 514 -2.89 8.15 -24.58
C ARG A 514 -2.72 6.75 -24.02
N PRO A 515 -3.13 5.70 -24.74
CA PRO A 515 -2.87 4.32 -24.34
C PRO A 515 -1.36 4.07 -24.18
N PRO A 516 -0.91 3.42 -23.10
CA PRO A 516 0.51 3.10 -22.92
C PRO A 516 1.09 2.24 -24.06
N ASP A 517 0.25 1.42 -24.72
CA ASP A 517 0.65 0.46 -25.75
C ASP A 517 0.61 1.04 -27.19
N GLU A 518 0.26 2.32 -27.37
CA GLU A 518 0.10 2.95 -28.69
C GLU A 518 1.39 2.87 -29.53
N LYS A 519 2.57 2.82 -28.89
CA LYS A 519 3.87 2.66 -29.55
C LYS A 519 4.16 1.25 -30.06
N LEU A 520 3.44 0.22 -29.61
CA LEU A 520 3.69 -1.18 -29.97
C LEU A 520 2.87 -1.65 -31.18
N TYR A 521 1.77 -0.94 -31.48
CA TYR A 521 0.83 -1.30 -32.52
C TYR A 521 0.62 -0.18 -33.55
N ALA A 522 1.50 0.81 -33.59
CA ALA A 522 1.66 1.61 -34.79
C ALA A 522 1.96 0.64 -35.94
N LEU A 523 0.94 0.36 -36.77
CA LEU A 523 1.17 -0.06 -38.15
C LEU A 523 2.24 0.89 -38.69
N PRO A 524 3.28 0.39 -39.39
CA PRO A 524 4.41 1.21 -39.79
C PRO A 524 3.86 2.50 -40.38
N GLU A 525 4.08 3.62 -39.66
CA GLU A 525 3.87 4.94 -40.22
C GLU A 525 4.63 4.91 -41.54
N GLU A 526 3.92 5.16 -42.65
CA GLU A 526 4.59 5.44 -43.90
C GLU A 526 5.69 6.46 -43.60
N PRO A 527 6.92 6.20 -44.05
CA PRO A 527 8.09 6.88 -43.51
C PRO A 527 7.92 8.39 -43.65
N PRO A 528 8.37 9.19 -42.67
CA PRO A 528 8.28 10.62 -42.75
C PRO A 528 9.09 11.05 -43.97
N VAL A 529 8.42 11.62 -44.97
CA VAL A 529 9.08 12.16 -46.16
C VAL A 529 9.96 13.32 -45.70
N LYS A 530 11.20 13.00 -45.32
CA LYS A 530 12.27 13.98 -45.21
C LYS A 530 12.44 14.57 -46.60
N LYS A 531 12.19 15.87 -46.70
CA LYS A 531 12.56 16.71 -47.84
C LYS A 531 14.05 16.54 -48.13
N LEU A 532 14.38 15.57 -48.97
CA LEU A 532 15.66 15.48 -49.66
C LEU A 532 15.38 15.86 -51.11
N VAL A 533 15.93 17.01 -51.47
CA VAL A 533 15.97 17.56 -52.81
C VAL A 533 16.67 16.55 -53.71
N VAL A 534 15.91 15.75 -54.46
CA VAL A 534 16.40 15.05 -55.64
C VAL A 534 15.33 15.19 -56.72
N ALA A 535 15.79 15.62 -57.88
CA ALA A 535 14.97 15.99 -59.02
C ALA A 535 14.25 14.77 -59.64
N SER A 536 12.99 15.05 -60.00
CA SER A 536 12.25 14.54 -61.17
C SER A 536 11.95 13.04 -61.31
N THR A 537 10.78 12.66 -60.79
CA THR A 537 9.76 11.92 -61.56
C THR A 537 8.36 12.33 -61.06
N PRO A 538 7.34 12.51 -61.92
CA PRO A 538 6.01 12.96 -61.48
C PRO A 538 5.25 11.84 -60.76
N PRO A 539 4.46 12.14 -59.72
CA PRO A 539 3.50 11.19 -59.17
C PRO A 539 2.35 11.00 -60.17
N ALA A 540 1.86 9.77 -60.31
CA ALA A 540 0.60 9.53 -61.01
C ALA A 540 -0.52 10.30 -60.28
N PRO A 541 -1.47 10.92 -61.00
CA PRO A 541 -2.57 11.63 -60.36
C PRO A 541 -3.38 10.62 -59.55
N ALA A 542 -3.50 10.84 -58.24
CA ALA A 542 -4.58 10.24 -57.48
C ALA A 542 -5.87 10.56 -58.24
N SER A 543 -6.60 9.52 -58.63
CA SER A 543 -7.82 9.67 -59.40
C SER A 543 -8.75 10.64 -58.66
N VAL A 544 -9.15 11.74 -59.30
CA VAL A 544 -10.17 12.67 -58.77
C VAL A 544 -11.43 11.90 -58.37
N ILE A 545 -11.69 10.76 -59.02
CA ILE A 545 -12.77 9.84 -58.66
C ILE A 545 -12.54 9.27 -57.25
N ASN A 546 -11.32 8.92 -56.85
CA ASN A 546 -11.05 8.42 -55.48
C ASN A 546 -11.27 9.51 -54.42
N GLU A 547 -10.95 10.77 -54.71
CA GLU A 547 -11.23 11.90 -53.79
C GLU A 547 -12.74 12.19 -53.71
N MET A 548 -13.44 12.19 -54.84
CA MET A 548 -14.90 12.33 -54.86
C MET A 548 -15.62 11.14 -54.22
N LEU A 549 -15.10 9.92 -54.41
CA LEU A 549 -15.60 8.72 -53.72
C LEU A 549 -15.33 8.81 -52.21
N ALA A 550 -14.19 9.33 -51.78
CA ALA A 550 -13.92 9.55 -50.36
C ALA A 550 -14.88 10.58 -49.75
N GLU A 551 -15.22 11.66 -50.46
CA GLU A 551 -16.26 12.62 -50.00
C GLU A 551 -17.67 12.01 -49.96
N ILE A 552 -17.99 11.08 -50.86
CA ILE A 552 -19.32 10.43 -50.93
C ILE A 552 -19.45 9.29 -49.91
N PHE A 553 -18.38 8.50 -49.70
CA PHE A 553 -18.40 7.26 -48.91
C PHE A 553 -17.68 7.35 -47.56
N CYS A 554 -16.95 8.43 -47.29
CA CYS A 554 -16.34 8.73 -45.98
C CYS A 554 -16.70 10.16 -45.52
N PRO A 555 -17.99 10.44 -45.21
CA PRO A 555 -18.39 11.77 -44.73
C PRO A 555 -17.65 12.10 -43.44
N THR A 556 -16.91 13.21 -43.42
CA THR A 556 -16.25 13.67 -42.20
C THR A 556 -17.26 14.42 -41.32
N GLY A 557 -17.86 13.73 -40.34
CA GLY A 557 -18.76 14.39 -39.38
C GLY A 557 -19.50 13.52 -38.36
N GLY A 558 -18.90 13.36 -37.17
CA GLY A 558 -19.54 13.49 -35.84
C GLY A 558 -20.57 12.47 -35.34
N VAL A 559 -21.44 11.90 -36.18
CA VAL A 559 -22.51 10.96 -35.77
C VAL A 559 -22.18 9.52 -36.18
N GLU A 560 -21.64 9.33 -37.39
CA GLU A 560 -21.19 8.01 -37.88
C GLU A 560 -20.03 7.47 -37.01
N ASP A 561 -19.14 8.34 -36.56
CA ASP A 561 -18.04 8.03 -35.64
C ASP A 561 -18.54 7.41 -34.31
N GLN A 562 -19.60 7.94 -33.70
CA GLN A 562 -20.11 7.43 -32.41
C GLN A 562 -20.82 6.07 -32.55
N GLU A 563 -21.54 5.86 -33.66
CA GLU A 563 -22.20 4.59 -33.94
C GLU A 563 -21.18 3.50 -34.29
N GLU A 564 -20.14 3.84 -35.05
CA GLU A 564 -19.05 2.94 -35.41
C GLU A 564 -18.25 2.49 -34.17
N TRP A 565 -17.95 3.39 -33.23
CA TRP A 565 -17.26 3.01 -31.98
C TRP A 565 -18.15 2.22 -31.03
N GLN A 566 -19.45 2.55 -30.99
CA GLN A 566 -20.40 1.71 -30.28
C GLN A 566 -20.40 0.29 -30.85
N ALA A 567 -20.36 0.15 -32.18
CA ALA A 567 -20.23 -1.15 -32.82
C ALA A 567 -18.90 -1.82 -32.46
N GLN A 568 -17.78 -1.09 -32.47
CA GLN A 568 -16.46 -1.61 -32.11
C GLN A 568 -16.42 -2.15 -30.67
N VAL A 569 -16.90 -1.39 -29.68
CA VAL A 569 -16.94 -1.83 -28.28
C VAL A 569 -17.85 -3.04 -28.09
N LEU A 570 -19.00 -3.06 -28.78
CA LEU A 570 -19.93 -4.19 -28.73
C LEU A 570 -19.37 -5.45 -29.38
N GLU A 571 -18.65 -5.31 -30.50
CA GLU A 571 -17.96 -6.41 -31.16
C GLU A 571 -16.84 -6.96 -30.28
N GLU A 572 -16.02 -6.08 -29.70
CA GLU A 572 -14.94 -6.45 -28.79
C GLU A 572 -15.48 -7.20 -27.55
N LEU A 573 -16.57 -6.69 -26.97
CA LEU A 573 -17.26 -7.33 -25.84
C LEU A 573 -17.86 -8.69 -26.22
N SER A 574 -18.47 -8.79 -27.41
CA SER A 574 -19.00 -10.04 -27.94
C SER A 574 -17.89 -11.08 -28.14
N ASN A 575 -16.75 -10.66 -28.71
CA ASN A 575 -15.56 -11.49 -28.86
C ASN A 575 -15.10 -11.97 -27.47
N PHE A 576 -14.89 -11.07 -26.50
CA PHE A 576 -14.49 -11.43 -25.14
C PHE A 576 -15.42 -12.46 -24.49
N LYS A 577 -16.74 -12.27 -24.62
CA LYS A 577 -17.74 -13.20 -24.08
C LYS A 577 -17.71 -14.57 -24.76
N SER A 578 -17.44 -14.62 -26.07
CA SER A 578 -17.38 -15.88 -26.85
C SER A 578 -16.11 -16.70 -26.61
N GLN A 579 -15.01 -16.07 -26.18
CA GLN A 579 -13.78 -16.78 -25.80
C GLN A 579 -14.06 -17.85 -24.72
N LYS A 580 -13.29 -18.93 -24.71
CA LYS A 580 -13.37 -19.96 -23.65
C LYS A 580 -13.15 -19.32 -22.26
N VAL A 581 -13.89 -19.79 -21.26
CA VAL A 581 -13.65 -19.42 -19.85
C VAL A 581 -12.30 -19.97 -19.42
N LEU A 582 -11.49 -19.12 -18.80
CA LEU A 582 -10.16 -19.47 -18.31
C LEU A 582 -10.28 -20.32 -17.02
N GLY A 583 -9.39 -21.29 -16.83
CA GLY A 583 -9.35 -22.11 -15.62
C GLY A 583 -8.97 -21.29 -14.37
N LEU A 584 -9.46 -21.71 -13.20
CA LEU A 584 -9.27 -20.96 -11.94
C LEU A 584 -7.81 -20.82 -11.51
N HIS A 585 -6.96 -21.79 -11.90
CA HIS A 585 -5.53 -21.82 -11.59
C HIS A 585 -4.65 -21.15 -12.66
N GLU A 586 -5.25 -20.66 -13.75
CA GLU A 586 -4.51 -19.99 -14.82
C GLU A 586 -4.42 -18.47 -14.54
N ASP A 587 -3.37 -17.84 -15.08
CA ASP A 587 -3.09 -16.42 -14.88
C ASP A 587 -3.93 -15.54 -15.83
N PRO A 588 -4.87 -14.71 -15.29
CA PRO A 588 -5.70 -13.85 -16.13
C PRO A 588 -4.92 -12.67 -16.72
N LEU A 589 -3.86 -12.16 -16.09
CA LEU A 589 -3.05 -11.09 -16.67
C LEU A 589 -2.27 -11.58 -17.87
N LYS A 590 -1.73 -12.81 -17.79
CA LYS A 590 -1.13 -13.47 -18.94
C LYS A 590 -2.15 -13.64 -20.08
N TRP A 591 -3.37 -14.08 -19.77
CA TRP A 591 -4.43 -14.23 -20.77
C TRP A 591 -4.72 -12.93 -21.53
N TRP A 592 -4.78 -11.80 -20.80
CA TRP A 592 -4.96 -10.48 -21.38
C TRP A 592 -3.73 -10.02 -22.16
N SER A 593 -2.53 -10.22 -21.62
CA SER A 593 -1.25 -9.87 -22.26
C SER A 593 -1.11 -10.54 -23.64
N ASP A 594 -1.42 -11.84 -23.71
CA ASP A 594 -1.37 -12.63 -24.95
C ASP A 594 -2.40 -12.18 -26.01
N ARG A 595 -3.36 -11.31 -25.63
CA ARG A 595 -4.52 -10.93 -26.46
C ARG A 595 -4.73 -9.43 -26.56
N LEU A 596 -3.76 -8.60 -26.14
CA LEU A 596 -3.89 -7.13 -26.22
C LEU A 596 -4.26 -6.66 -27.63
N ALA A 597 -3.67 -7.28 -28.67
CA ALA A 597 -3.97 -6.95 -30.06
C ALA A 597 -5.40 -7.32 -30.51
N LEU A 598 -6.07 -8.25 -29.82
CA LEU A 598 -7.46 -8.62 -30.11
C LEU A 598 -8.47 -7.69 -29.42
N PHE A 599 -8.02 -6.94 -28.42
CA PHE A 599 -8.86 -6.15 -27.52
C PHE A 599 -8.25 -4.76 -27.33
N PRO A 600 -8.56 -3.78 -28.21
CA PRO A 600 -7.98 -2.44 -28.11
C PRO A 600 -8.50 -1.63 -26.91
N VAL A 601 -9.76 -1.82 -26.48
CA VAL A 601 -10.41 -0.96 -25.48
C VAL A 601 -10.53 -1.63 -24.11
N LEU A 602 -10.92 -2.90 -24.05
CA LEU A 602 -11.17 -3.60 -22.79
C LEU A 602 -9.95 -3.66 -21.86
N PRO A 603 -8.69 -3.84 -22.34
CA PRO A 603 -7.51 -3.76 -21.48
C PRO A 603 -7.29 -2.37 -20.87
N GLN A 604 -7.68 -1.29 -21.56
CA GLN A 604 -7.62 0.06 -21.00
C GLN A 604 -8.62 0.22 -19.85
N LEU A 605 -9.82 -0.33 -20.02
CA LEU A 605 -10.82 -0.39 -18.96
C LEU A 605 -10.35 -1.28 -17.80
N LEU A 606 -9.76 -2.43 -18.10
CA LEU A 606 -9.19 -3.34 -17.11
C LEU A 606 -8.14 -2.64 -16.25
N ARG A 607 -7.24 -1.84 -16.84
CA ARG A 607 -6.26 -1.04 -16.08
C ARG A 607 -6.93 -0.09 -15.07
N LYS A 608 -8.07 0.51 -15.42
CA LYS A 608 -8.84 1.39 -14.53
C LYS A 608 -9.45 0.65 -13.33
N TYR A 609 -9.97 -0.56 -13.54
CA TYR A 609 -10.63 -1.34 -12.47
C TYR A 609 -9.63 -2.14 -11.63
N TRP A 610 -8.66 -2.79 -12.28
CA TRP A 610 -7.73 -3.72 -11.64
C TRP A 610 -6.57 -3.04 -10.92
N CYS A 611 -6.43 -1.72 -11.07
CA CYS A 611 -5.53 -0.94 -10.24
C CYS A 611 -6.08 -0.69 -8.82
N VAL A 612 -7.35 -0.96 -8.53
CA VAL A 612 -7.87 -0.95 -7.15
C VAL A 612 -7.54 -2.28 -6.48
N ALA A 613 -6.91 -2.26 -5.30
CA ALA A 613 -6.53 -3.47 -4.57
C ALA A 613 -7.69 -4.03 -3.73
N ALA A 614 -7.79 -5.35 -3.56
CA ALA A 614 -8.81 -5.94 -2.67
C ALA A 614 -8.54 -5.67 -1.17
N THR A 615 -7.29 -5.40 -0.81
CA THR A 615 -6.82 -5.20 0.56
C THR A 615 -6.02 -3.89 0.65
N ARG A 616 -6.07 -3.24 1.83
CA ARG A 616 -5.39 -1.95 2.04
C ARG A 616 -3.85 -2.05 2.11
N VAL A 617 -3.36 -3.25 2.38
CA VAL A 617 -1.95 -3.66 2.42
C VAL A 617 -1.81 -5.03 1.76
N CYS A 618 -0.57 -5.47 1.51
CA CYS A 618 -0.29 -6.82 1.03
C CYS A 618 -1.01 -7.88 1.88
N ALA A 619 -1.58 -8.88 1.22
CA ALA A 619 -2.43 -9.88 1.85
C ALA A 619 -1.64 -10.72 2.86
N GLU A 620 -0.37 -11.04 2.59
CA GLU A 620 0.54 -11.73 3.51
C GLU A 620 0.68 -10.98 4.84
N ARG A 621 0.83 -9.64 4.76
CA ARG A 621 0.88 -8.77 5.94
C ARG A 621 -0.47 -8.62 6.63
N LEU A 622 -1.57 -8.63 5.88
CA LEU A 622 -2.90 -8.45 6.47
C LEU A 622 -3.36 -9.71 7.21
N PHE A 623 -3.07 -10.88 6.64
CA PHE A 623 -3.60 -12.17 7.04
C PHE A 623 -2.60 -13.06 7.81
N GLY A 624 -1.31 -12.68 7.85
CA GLY A 624 -0.23 -13.46 8.44
C GLY A 624 0.33 -12.91 9.75
N SER A 625 1.25 -13.65 10.36
CA SER A 625 1.98 -13.28 11.59
C SER A 625 2.94 -12.11 11.39
N SER A 626 3.40 -11.91 10.15
CA SER A 626 4.25 -10.79 9.73
C SER A 626 3.68 -9.41 10.07
N ALA A 627 2.35 -9.28 10.22
CA ALA A 627 1.70 -8.07 10.72
C ALA A 627 2.33 -7.57 12.03
N ASN A 628 2.63 -8.49 12.96
CA ASN A 628 3.22 -8.16 14.25
C ASN A 628 4.68 -7.76 14.11
N VAL A 629 5.45 -8.51 13.32
CA VAL A 629 6.86 -8.21 13.05
C VAL A 629 7.00 -6.79 12.50
N VAL A 630 6.18 -6.44 11.50
CA VAL A 630 6.15 -5.11 10.89
C VAL A 630 5.67 -4.06 11.89
N SER A 631 4.61 -4.34 12.66
CA SER A 631 4.12 -3.43 13.70
C SER A 631 5.19 -3.14 14.77
N ALA A 632 5.89 -4.17 15.26
CA ALA A 632 6.98 -4.06 16.23
C ALA A 632 8.19 -3.32 15.65
N LYS A 633 8.52 -3.52 14.37
CA LYS A 633 9.53 -2.72 13.66
C LYS A 633 9.12 -1.25 13.55
N ARG A 634 7.91 -0.96 13.08
CA ARG A 634 7.33 0.41 13.00
C ARG A 634 7.34 1.12 14.35
N ASN A 635 7.03 0.41 15.45
CA ASN A 635 7.02 0.95 16.81
C ASN A 635 8.38 1.41 17.34
N ARG A 636 9.48 0.98 16.71
CA ARG A 636 10.85 1.34 17.09
C ARG A 636 11.41 2.56 16.34
N LEU A 637 10.73 3.03 15.31
CA LEU A 637 11.22 4.13 14.48
C LEU A 637 10.99 5.48 15.15
N ALA A 638 11.96 6.40 15.06
CA ALA A 638 11.76 7.75 15.57
C ALA A 638 10.77 8.52 14.66
N PRO A 639 9.85 9.35 15.19
CA PRO A 639 8.84 10.07 14.40
C PRO A 639 9.40 10.82 13.18
N ALA A 640 10.58 11.44 13.34
CA ALA A 640 11.24 12.21 12.30
C ALA A 640 11.69 11.39 11.07
N HIS A 641 11.74 10.06 11.18
CA HIS A 641 12.24 9.15 10.14
C HIS A 641 11.19 8.12 9.68
N VAL A 642 9.98 8.13 10.26
CA VAL A 642 8.93 7.14 9.94
C VAL A 642 8.61 7.16 8.45
N ASP A 643 8.41 8.34 7.85
CA ASP A 643 8.06 8.46 6.43
C ASP A 643 9.14 7.86 5.53
N GLU A 644 10.38 8.36 5.62
CA GLU A 644 11.49 7.92 4.76
C GLU A 644 11.80 6.42 4.93
N GLN A 645 11.80 5.91 6.16
CA GLN A 645 12.15 4.52 6.43
C GLN A 645 11.03 3.55 6.03
N VAL A 646 9.76 3.88 6.30
CA VAL A 646 8.64 3.07 5.83
C VAL A 646 8.55 3.12 4.31
N PHE A 647 8.72 4.28 3.69
CA PHE A 647 8.77 4.42 2.25
C PHE A 647 9.84 3.52 1.61
N LEU A 648 11.06 3.54 2.14
CA LEU A 648 12.15 2.71 1.64
C LEU A 648 11.87 1.22 1.84
N TYR A 649 11.37 0.84 3.01
CA TYR A 649 11.01 -0.54 3.33
C TYR A 649 9.95 -1.11 2.40
N GLU A 650 8.81 -0.42 2.25
CA GLU A 650 7.69 -0.90 1.44
C GLU A 650 8.06 -0.94 -0.05
N ASN A 651 8.90 -0.03 -0.54
CA ASN A 651 9.29 0.02 -1.96
C ASN A 651 10.48 -0.89 -2.31
N ALA A 652 11.31 -1.29 -1.35
CA ALA A 652 12.38 -2.27 -1.56
C ALA A 652 11.83 -3.69 -1.78
N ARG A 653 10.69 -3.98 -1.15
CA ARG A 653 10.00 -5.27 -1.26
C ARG A 653 9.24 -5.32 -2.58
N SER A 654 9.92 -5.76 -3.63
CA SER A 654 9.24 -6.23 -4.85
C SER A 654 8.31 -7.37 -4.43
N GLY A 655 7.06 -7.42 -4.91
CA GLY A 655 5.97 -8.31 -4.44
C GLY A 655 6.19 -9.84 -4.57
N ALA A 656 7.42 -10.33 -4.41
CA ALA A 656 7.81 -11.74 -4.47
C ALA A 656 8.64 -12.20 -3.25
N GLU A 657 9.13 -11.32 -2.39
CA GLU A 657 9.77 -11.74 -1.13
C GLU A 657 8.73 -11.78 0.00
N ALA A 658 8.53 -12.98 0.57
CA ALA A 658 7.66 -13.15 1.73
C ALA A 658 8.17 -12.32 2.90
N GLU A 659 7.26 -11.77 3.71
CA GLU A 659 7.66 -11.19 4.99
C GLU A 659 8.12 -12.34 5.90
N PRO A 660 9.19 -12.18 6.70
CA PRO A 660 9.52 -13.17 7.70
C PRO A 660 8.32 -13.34 8.63
N GLU A 661 7.83 -14.57 8.73
CA GLU A 661 6.79 -14.96 9.67
C GLU A 661 7.43 -15.26 11.02
N ASP A 662 6.71 -14.97 12.11
CA ASP A 662 7.07 -15.49 13.43
C ASP A 662 6.65 -16.99 13.43
N GLU A 663 7.45 -17.84 12.80
CA GLU A 663 7.29 -19.31 12.82
C GLU A 663 7.80 -19.86 14.17
N ASP A 664 7.19 -19.44 15.27
CA ASP A 664 7.27 -20.20 16.51
C ASP A 664 6.20 -21.29 16.44
N GLU A 665 6.46 -22.35 15.65
CA GLU A 665 5.51 -23.47 15.44
C GLU A 665 5.22 -24.28 16.71
N GLY A 666 5.82 -23.87 17.83
CA GLY A 666 5.69 -24.56 19.10
C GLY A 666 6.47 -25.85 19.13
N GLU A 667 7.56 -25.96 18.35
CA GLU A 667 8.48 -27.08 18.47
C GLU A 667 9.12 -27.07 19.85
N TRP A 668 9.13 -28.23 20.50
CA TRP A 668 9.93 -28.41 21.68
C TRP A 668 11.39 -28.29 21.26
N GLY A 669 12.09 -27.24 21.71
CA GLY A 669 13.53 -27.07 21.46
C GLY A 669 14.42 -28.14 22.14
N LEU A 670 13.93 -29.38 22.24
CA LEU A 670 14.52 -30.52 22.95
C LEU A 670 14.99 -31.64 22.01
N ASP A 671 14.69 -31.61 20.72
CA ASP A 671 15.11 -32.66 19.78
C ASP A 671 16.43 -32.32 19.06
N HIS A 672 17.54 -32.38 19.81
CA HIS A 672 18.86 -32.70 19.25
C HIS A 672 19.71 -33.47 20.27
N GLU A 673 19.18 -34.55 20.85
CA GLU A 673 20.07 -35.69 21.14
C GLU A 673 20.35 -36.38 19.81
N GLN A 674 21.45 -35.99 19.17
CA GLN A 674 22.05 -36.75 18.10
C GLN A 674 22.30 -38.17 18.60
N VAL A 675 21.41 -39.08 18.23
CA VAL A 675 21.66 -40.52 18.28
C VAL A 675 22.78 -40.79 17.29
N PHE A 676 24.03 -40.70 17.74
CA PHE A 676 25.14 -41.32 17.05
C PHE A 676 24.89 -42.83 17.09
N PRO A 677 24.76 -43.51 15.94
CA PRO A 677 24.59 -44.94 15.94
C PRO A 677 25.93 -45.57 16.38
N LEU A 678 25.94 -46.10 17.61
CA LEU A 678 26.95 -47.06 18.06
C LEU A 678 26.60 -48.42 17.45
N GLY A 679 27.48 -48.90 16.56
CA GLY A 679 27.39 -50.22 15.94
C GLY A 679 28.58 -50.55 15.03
N ASP A 680 29.68 -50.94 15.65
CA ASP A 680 30.74 -51.89 15.23
C ASP A 680 31.20 -51.98 13.74
N ALA A 681 32.47 -51.62 13.48
CA ALA A 681 33.55 -52.63 13.42
C ALA A 681 34.94 -52.06 13.04
N VAL A 682 35.87 -52.13 14.02
CA VAL A 682 37.20 -52.78 13.97
C VAL A 682 38.31 -52.36 12.95
N HIS A 683 39.43 -51.93 13.56
CA HIS A 683 40.87 -51.99 13.17
C HIS A 683 41.49 -51.04 12.13
N ALA A 684 42.22 -50.03 12.64
CA ALA A 684 43.68 -49.77 12.46
C ALA A 684 43.91 -48.31 12.94
N GLY A 685 44.57 -47.98 14.05
CA GLY A 685 45.92 -48.34 14.46
C GLY A 685 46.70 -47.02 14.69
N LEU A 686 47.46 -46.96 15.79
CA LEU A 686 48.61 -46.07 16.06
C LEU A 686 48.39 -44.73 16.83
N PHE A 687 48.86 -44.77 18.09
CA PHE A 687 49.51 -43.72 18.92
C PHE A 687 48.74 -42.41 19.22
N GLY A 688 48.67 -41.90 20.46
CA GLY A 688 49.29 -42.27 21.71
C GLY A 688 48.82 -41.34 22.84
N ILE A 689 48.71 -41.93 24.02
CA ILE A 689 48.37 -41.32 25.30
C ILE A 689 49.40 -40.26 25.69
N ARG A 690 48.96 -39.10 26.20
CA ARG A 690 49.59 -38.53 27.40
C ARG A 690 48.66 -37.63 28.20
N ASP A 691 48.41 -38.10 29.41
CA ASP A 691 47.76 -37.45 30.54
C ASP A 691 48.34 -36.06 30.87
N GLY A 692 47.48 -35.22 31.44
CA GLY A 692 47.84 -33.90 31.97
C GLY A 692 46.74 -33.34 32.87
N ALA A 693 46.54 -34.02 33.99
CA ALA A 693 45.68 -33.71 35.13
C ALA A 693 45.85 -32.29 35.73
N PHE A 694 44.70 -31.71 36.09
CA PHE A 694 44.37 -30.96 37.31
C PHE A 694 45.20 -29.72 37.73
N LEU A 695 44.53 -28.57 37.85
CA LEU A 695 43.82 -28.16 39.08
C LEU A 695 42.75 -27.10 38.78
#